data_AF-S9U4P0-F1
#
_entry.id   AF-S9U4P0-F1
#
_cell.length_a   1.000
_cell.length_b   1.000
_cell.length_c   1.000
_cell.angle_alpha   90.00
_cell.angle_beta   90.00
_cell.angle_gamma   90.00
#
_symmetry.space_group_name_H-M   'P 1'
#
loop_
_entity.id
_entity.type
_entity.pdbx_description
1 polymer ?
#
loop_
_entity_poly.entity_id
_entity_poly.type
_entity_poly.pdbx_seq_one_letter_code
_entity_poly.pdbx_strand_id
1 'polypeptide(L)'
;MPQPISLVSFNSTDNAVMSAEFDYINEAMNAAINAANNANLIFHIGTFSGAMGKESTLYEEYVSAHVTDVFFGVTSTTFDTDGTLMMNPVHPYPAPNPNSSNIVMLVPTLEQETYVLYAFFQYLIQHDSVVTSSTPIALVTKGLSESQESVVEIVRKTAITFGMKEANLREVVVGTSIVAGLYSSGVNVVMGFETGDAVGVASFLQENPDALVVLTYADFTLYYGELLSAFSLVSVDVQARFYTLTSLPLWTDNSSSAHAASRTLREYHAMVTNSSEWNPRGLETYAMFKFVSTLVRLTTAVNSAQLRSALYLNSIFSTNDMTYGPFSSCETAQSEAALASCTDRNYGANNIQVMGMDHVLDPTRPLRFAAVTPSMVYTVPAADKSLTKGQIAGIAVGAVAVTLLLVGLTLFFSLCFFGSARDNRNAPKRLEDPVTIIFTDIESSTALWAAVPTTMPEAVATHHRLIRQLIQRYRCYEVKTIGDSFMIASKDAYVAVKLAQELQTKFLKHDWGDTEIDDAYHTFEERKAEENEDYVPPTANLEPHVYSSMWNGLRVRIGIHTGLSDIRCDQVTGGYDYYGDTSNMSARTEAIGNGGQVVLTEATYWALSDQEREELDCTDMGPQGLRGVPYAVGMYQLNAVKGRHYADLRTEIDAILPDDGLDDTGSEGTEALLSSAGALTGPAAAISAVLSSCFSPYPPTRRIKELQPLLEKWAIPAPPRNRRVSEEDYCQGLLNRLANKMSTVAVMKQKFNGVGGFASMSGTNVGTLSQQGVINVAALARLASRHTSCAPATRGCSISNSAASRQSSPKRSKLVFRLPDEEADDMKPRPPDPLPSPTSNEEEVCMRRVAKSQRTHAGRNWEAFLAHRDSKTESEGLLV
;
A
#
# COMPACT_ATOMS: atom_id res chain seq x y z
N MET A 1 -14.19 31.55 61.50
CA MET A 1 -12.91 32.23 61.16
C MET A 1 -12.74 32.14 59.65
N PRO A 2 -11.95 33.00 58.98
CA PRO A 2 -11.43 32.65 57.66
C PRO A 2 -10.74 31.29 57.74
N GLN A 3 -10.90 30.43 56.74
CA GLN A 3 -10.06 29.24 56.61
C GLN A 3 -8.65 29.71 56.22
N PRO A 4 -7.58 29.16 56.84
CA PRO A 4 -6.24 29.42 56.35
C PRO A 4 -6.06 28.77 54.97
N ILE A 5 -5.29 29.41 54.10
CA ILE A 5 -4.82 28.80 52.85
C ILE A 5 -3.44 28.18 53.06
N SER A 6 -3.24 26.97 52.56
CA SER A 6 -1.99 26.22 52.61
C SER A 6 -1.25 26.32 51.28
N LEU A 7 -0.16 27.09 51.27
CA LEU A 7 0.78 27.20 50.15
C LEU A 7 1.95 26.24 50.38
N VAL A 8 2.39 25.49 49.37
CA VAL A 8 3.52 24.54 49.50
C VAL A 8 4.57 24.74 48.41
N SER A 9 5.84 24.62 48.79
CA SER A 9 7.00 24.71 47.89
C SER A 9 8.01 23.59 48.12
N PHE A 10 8.81 23.28 47.09
CA PHE A 10 9.81 22.20 47.09
C PHE A 10 11.25 22.74 47.06
N ASN A 11 12.14 22.25 47.93
CA ASN A 11 13.58 22.56 47.90
C ASN A 11 14.39 21.42 47.27
N SER A 12 15.08 21.71 46.17
CA SER A 12 16.09 20.81 45.61
C SER A 12 17.33 20.76 46.51
N THR A 13 17.69 19.56 46.97
CA THR A 13 18.90 19.33 47.78
C THR A 13 20.17 19.06 46.94
N ASP A 14 20.03 19.06 45.61
CA ASP A 14 21.06 18.62 44.66
C ASP A 14 21.36 19.62 43.53
N ASN A 15 20.48 20.60 43.27
CA ASN A 15 20.73 21.72 42.36
C ASN A 15 20.82 23.03 43.16
N ALA A 16 22.03 23.57 43.29
CA ALA A 16 22.31 24.77 44.08
C ALA A 16 21.60 26.04 43.58
N VAL A 17 21.35 26.17 42.25
CA VAL A 17 20.63 27.32 41.69
C VAL A 17 19.15 27.24 42.07
N MET A 18 18.53 26.06 41.92
CA MET A 18 17.14 25.84 42.33
C MET A 18 16.94 25.96 43.85
N SER A 19 17.93 25.54 44.65
CA SER A 19 17.88 25.68 46.11
C SER A 19 17.96 27.15 46.56
N ALA A 20 18.84 27.96 45.94
CA ALA A 20 18.92 29.39 46.20
C ALA A 20 17.66 30.15 45.75
N GLU A 21 17.09 29.78 44.60
CA GLU A 21 15.80 30.31 44.13
C GLU A 21 14.64 29.92 45.05
N PHE A 22 14.62 28.68 45.57
CA PHE A 22 13.66 28.26 46.59
C PHE A 22 13.77 29.15 47.84
N ASP A 23 14.96 29.35 48.39
CA ASP A 23 15.14 30.15 49.61
C ASP A 23 14.66 31.59 49.38
N TYR A 24 15.03 32.21 48.26
CA TYR A 24 14.59 33.56 47.90
C TYR A 24 13.08 33.67 47.70
N ILE A 25 12.46 32.73 46.97
CA ILE A 25 11.00 32.68 46.74
C ILE A 25 10.25 32.53 48.07
N ASN A 26 10.74 31.68 48.98
CA ASN A 26 10.10 31.51 50.28
C ASN A 26 10.29 32.71 51.21
N GLU A 27 11.44 33.40 51.18
CA GLU A 27 11.63 34.64 51.95
C GLU A 27 10.69 35.75 51.45
N ALA A 28 10.63 35.98 50.14
CA ALA A 28 9.73 36.95 49.53
C ALA A 28 8.24 36.64 49.80
N MET A 29 7.85 35.36 49.74
CA MET A 29 6.50 34.90 50.08
C MET A 29 6.18 35.12 51.58
N ASN A 30 7.10 34.78 52.48
CA ASN A 30 6.93 35.02 53.92
C ASN A 30 6.81 36.52 54.24
N ALA A 31 7.59 37.39 53.60
CA ALA A 31 7.46 38.84 53.76
C ALA A 31 6.07 39.33 53.34
N ALA A 32 5.55 38.84 52.21
CA ALA A 32 4.22 39.20 51.70
C ALA A 32 3.09 38.71 52.61
N ILE A 33 3.18 37.46 53.08
CA ILE A 33 2.27 36.87 54.07
C ILE A 33 2.27 37.67 55.38
N ASN A 34 3.44 38.01 55.91
CA ASN A 34 3.56 38.75 57.18
C ASN A 34 2.99 40.18 57.08
N ALA A 35 3.13 40.84 55.93
CA ALA A 35 2.45 42.11 55.68
C ALA A 35 0.92 41.95 55.65
N ALA A 36 0.41 40.87 55.03
CA ALA A 36 -1.01 40.67 54.75
C ALA A 36 -1.84 39.99 55.85
N ASN A 37 -1.22 39.20 56.75
CA ASN A 37 -1.92 38.57 57.89
C ASN A 37 -2.58 39.62 58.83
N ASN A 38 -2.09 40.88 58.79
CA ASN A 38 -2.72 42.03 59.45
C ASN A 38 -4.09 42.44 58.86
N ALA A 39 -4.56 41.80 57.77
CA ALA A 39 -5.73 42.16 57.00
C ALA A 39 -6.79 41.04 56.87
N ASN A 40 -6.91 40.17 57.89
CA ASN A 40 -7.93 39.12 58.02
C ASN A 40 -7.91 37.98 56.97
N LEU A 41 -6.80 37.80 56.26
CA LEU A 41 -6.43 36.52 55.63
C LEU A 41 -5.43 35.80 56.52
N ILE A 42 -5.37 34.48 56.44
CA ILE A 42 -4.38 33.65 57.14
C ILE A 42 -3.75 32.74 56.08
N PHE A 43 -2.43 32.79 55.96
CA PHE A 43 -1.66 31.90 55.11
C PHE A 43 -0.78 30.99 55.97
N HIS A 44 -0.70 29.73 55.57
CA HIS A 44 0.33 28.80 56.02
C HIS A 44 1.23 28.45 54.84
N ILE A 45 2.51 28.27 55.13
CA ILE A 45 3.54 27.90 54.16
C ILE A 45 4.15 26.57 54.61
N GLY A 46 4.05 25.57 53.74
CA GLY A 46 4.62 24.24 53.91
C GLY A 46 5.82 24.06 52.98
N THR A 47 6.83 23.32 53.44
CA THR A 47 8.02 23.03 52.65
C THR A 47 8.36 21.55 52.73
N PHE A 48 8.83 20.99 51.62
CA PHE A 48 9.44 19.66 51.57
C PHE A 48 10.71 19.71 50.71
N SER A 49 11.57 18.70 50.83
CA SER A 49 12.92 18.74 50.25
C SER A 49 13.36 17.39 49.70
N GLY A 50 14.14 17.39 48.62
CA GLY A 50 14.71 16.18 48.05
C GLY A 50 15.49 16.42 46.77
N ALA A 51 15.85 15.35 46.07
CA ALA A 51 16.52 15.43 44.77
C ALA A 51 15.56 15.88 43.66
N MET A 52 16.07 16.58 42.65
CA MET A 52 15.32 16.92 41.43
C MET A 52 14.91 15.65 40.67
N GLY A 53 13.73 15.68 40.03
CA GLY A 53 13.12 14.49 39.41
C GLY A 53 12.55 13.48 40.42
N LYS A 54 12.24 13.92 41.65
CA LYS A 54 11.55 13.14 42.72
C LYS A 54 10.36 13.89 43.33
N GLU A 55 10.07 15.08 42.84
CA GLU A 55 9.05 16.01 43.31
C GLU A 55 7.68 15.34 43.41
N SER A 56 7.21 14.69 42.33
CA SER A 56 5.90 14.00 42.31
C SER A 56 5.74 12.99 43.45
N THR A 57 6.72 12.10 43.64
CA THR A 57 6.64 11.05 44.67
C THR A 57 6.76 11.62 46.09
N LEU A 58 7.58 12.64 46.28
CA LEU A 58 7.71 13.34 47.57
C LEU A 58 6.48 14.21 47.87
N TYR A 59 5.82 14.74 46.83
CA TYR A 59 4.58 15.48 46.91
C TYR A 59 3.41 14.57 47.29
N GLU A 60 3.27 13.40 46.64
CA GLU A 60 2.31 12.34 47.02
C GLU A 60 2.45 11.96 48.51
N GLU A 61 3.68 11.75 48.99
CA GLU A 61 3.96 11.49 50.40
C GLU A 61 3.57 12.70 51.28
N TYR A 62 3.90 13.92 50.87
CA TYR A 62 3.59 15.14 51.63
C TYR A 62 2.08 15.39 51.78
N VAL A 63 1.30 15.31 50.70
CA VAL A 63 -0.15 15.57 50.72
C VAL A 63 -0.94 14.47 51.42
N SER A 64 -0.37 13.26 51.56
CA SER A 64 -0.96 12.20 52.39
C SER A 64 -1.06 12.58 53.88
N ALA A 65 -0.25 13.55 54.33
CA ALA A 65 -0.18 14.03 55.70
C ALA A 65 -0.60 15.51 55.88
N HIS A 66 -0.63 16.32 54.80
CA HIS A 66 -0.85 17.77 54.86
C HIS A 66 -1.86 18.25 53.81
N VAL A 67 -2.77 19.14 54.21
CA VAL A 67 -3.64 19.86 53.27
C VAL A 67 -2.79 20.84 52.45
N THR A 68 -2.95 20.82 51.13
CA THR A 68 -2.31 21.76 50.20
C THR A 68 -3.37 22.35 49.27
N ASP A 69 -3.41 23.68 49.16
CA ASP A 69 -4.36 24.40 48.30
C ASP A 69 -3.69 24.97 47.04
N VAL A 70 -2.43 25.37 47.17
CA VAL A 70 -1.60 25.91 46.08
C VAL A 70 -0.16 25.39 46.19
N PHE A 71 0.39 24.87 45.09
CA PHE A 71 1.82 24.60 44.94
C PHE A 71 2.51 25.76 44.21
N PHE A 72 3.72 26.15 44.61
CA PHE A 72 4.50 27.20 43.96
C PHE A 72 6.02 26.99 44.10
N GLY A 73 6.81 27.65 43.24
CA GLY A 73 8.28 27.64 43.31
C GLY A 73 8.94 26.60 42.39
N VAL A 74 10.15 26.16 42.75
CA VAL A 74 11.03 25.39 41.87
C VAL A 74 10.61 23.92 41.71
N THR A 75 10.76 23.40 40.48
CA THR A 75 10.49 22.00 40.10
C THR A 75 11.34 21.62 38.89
N SER A 76 11.83 20.36 38.80
CA SER A 76 12.56 19.89 37.62
C SER A 76 11.75 20.00 36.33
N THR A 77 10.45 19.68 36.43
CA THR A 77 9.47 19.59 35.35
C THR A 77 8.06 19.72 35.93
N THR A 78 7.08 20.01 35.09
CA THR A 78 5.66 19.92 35.45
C THR A 78 5.27 18.48 35.77
N PHE A 79 4.65 18.23 36.93
CA PHE A 79 4.13 16.92 37.34
C PHE A 79 2.65 17.01 37.75
N ASP A 80 1.99 15.86 37.96
CA ASP A 80 0.58 15.81 38.38
C ASP A 80 0.45 16.07 39.88
N THR A 81 -0.42 17.00 40.25
CA THR A 81 -0.63 17.53 41.60
C THR A 81 -1.93 17.04 42.23
N ASP A 82 -2.57 16.02 41.66
CA ASP A 82 -3.89 15.45 42.04
C ASP A 82 -4.96 16.54 42.22
N GLY A 83 -5.08 17.42 41.23
CA GLY A 83 -6.03 18.54 41.24
C GLY A 83 -5.62 19.74 42.10
N THR A 84 -4.42 19.75 42.69
CA THR A 84 -3.91 20.92 43.45
C THR A 84 -3.45 22.02 42.51
N LEU A 85 -3.75 23.27 42.84
CA LEU A 85 -3.53 24.41 41.96
C LEU A 85 -2.04 24.83 41.97
N MET A 86 -1.32 24.57 40.89
CA MET A 86 0.07 25.00 40.72
C MET A 86 0.10 26.45 40.20
N MET A 87 0.94 27.33 40.76
CA MET A 87 1.13 28.70 40.27
C MET A 87 2.61 29.01 40.06
N ASN A 88 2.93 29.60 38.89
CA ASN A 88 4.29 29.94 38.44
C ASN A 88 5.34 28.88 38.85
N PRO A 89 5.24 27.64 38.33
CA PRO A 89 6.34 26.68 38.44
C PRO A 89 7.62 27.29 37.85
N VAL A 90 8.68 27.31 38.65
CA VAL A 90 10.02 27.72 38.21
C VAL A 90 10.78 26.45 37.80
N HIS A 91 11.38 26.46 36.61
CA HIS A 91 12.09 25.32 36.03
C HIS A 91 13.57 25.64 35.84
N PRO A 92 14.47 24.64 35.85
CA PRO A 92 15.92 24.84 35.64
C PRO A 92 16.27 25.27 34.21
N TYR A 93 15.38 25.03 33.25
CA TYR A 93 15.47 25.42 31.85
C TYR A 93 14.07 25.85 31.36
N PRO A 94 13.95 26.63 30.26
CA PRO A 94 12.65 27.03 29.74
C PRO A 94 11.75 25.84 29.37
N ALA A 95 10.45 25.96 29.66
CA ALA A 95 9.45 24.96 29.32
C ALA A 95 8.31 25.59 28.50
N PRO A 96 7.76 24.89 27.49
CA PRO A 96 6.45 25.22 26.92
C PRO A 96 5.35 25.20 27.97
N ASN A 97 4.29 25.98 27.77
CA ASN A 97 3.17 26.04 28.71
C ASN A 97 2.42 24.70 28.76
N PRO A 98 2.28 24.06 29.94
CA PRO A 98 1.55 22.80 30.06
C PRO A 98 0.05 23.03 29.84
N ASN A 99 -0.56 22.28 28.93
CA ASN A 99 -2.01 22.28 28.71
C ASN A 99 -2.73 21.52 29.83
N SER A 100 -2.98 22.20 30.95
CA SER A 100 -3.64 21.67 32.14
C SER A 100 -4.37 22.78 32.90
N SER A 101 -5.64 22.54 33.24
CA SER A 101 -6.44 23.46 34.05
C SER A 101 -5.87 23.70 35.46
N ASN A 102 -5.05 22.78 35.98
CA ASN A 102 -4.51 22.82 37.35
C ASN A 102 -3.26 23.68 37.51
N ILE A 103 -2.61 24.14 36.44
CA ILE A 103 -1.35 24.89 36.48
C ILE A 103 -1.57 26.28 35.89
N VAL A 104 -1.16 27.35 36.56
CA VAL A 104 -1.45 28.75 36.16
C VAL A 104 -0.17 29.56 35.98
N MET A 105 -0.06 30.23 34.83
CA MET A 105 1.09 31.09 34.48
C MET A 105 0.70 32.57 34.50
N LEU A 106 1.27 33.33 35.43
CA LEU A 106 1.04 34.78 35.61
C LEU A 106 2.10 35.64 34.89
N VAL A 107 3.31 35.09 34.75
CA VAL A 107 4.38 35.63 33.90
C VAL A 107 4.17 35.23 32.44
N PRO A 108 4.82 35.91 31.47
CA PRO A 108 4.80 35.47 30.07
C PRO A 108 5.21 34.00 29.94
N THR A 109 4.43 33.23 29.20
CA THR A 109 4.86 31.89 28.78
C THR A 109 5.81 31.98 27.61
N LEU A 110 6.55 30.92 27.31
CA LEU A 110 7.48 30.88 26.18
C LEU A 110 6.77 31.17 24.83
N GLU A 111 5.51 30.76 24.70
CA GLU A 111 4.65 31.09 23.56
C GLU A 111 4.35 32.59 23.47
N GLN A 112 3.97 33.22 24.61
CA GLN A 112 3.69 34.65 24.67
C GLN A 112 4.96 35.49 24.43
N GLU A 113 6.09 35.11 25.05
CA GLU A 113 7.38 35.74 24.81
C GLU A 113 7.76 35.67 23.33
N THR A 114 7.70 34.48 22.73
CA THR A 114 8.04 34.29 21.31
C THR A 114 7.14 35.12 20.40
N TYR A 115 5.83 35.19 20.68
CA TYR A 115 4.89 36.01 19.89
C TYR A 115 5.22 37.50 19.95
N VAL A 116 5.50 38.04 21.14
CA VAL A 116 5.87 39.46 21.33
C VAL A 116 7.25 39.75 20.76
N LEU A 117 8.18 38.80 20.86
CA LEU A 117 9.54 38.90 20.33
C LEU A 117 9.56 39.01 18.80
N TYR A 118 8.73 38.24 18.10
CA TYR A 118 8.61 38.35 16.65
C TYR A 118 7.92 39.64 16.20
N ALA A 119 6.98 40.18 16.99
CA ALA A 119 6.46 41.54 16.77
C ALA A 119 7.55 42.62 16.97
N PHE A 120 8.42 42.45 17.96
CA PHE A 120 9.57 43.33 18.20
C PHE A 120 10.59 43.26 17.06
N PHE A 121 10.91 42.08 16.53
CA PHE A 121 11.78 41.98 15.35
C PHE A 121 11.17 42.67 14.12
N GLN A 122 9.85 42.54 13.90
CA GLN A 122 9.17 43.27 12.82
C GLN A 122 9.27 44.79 13.01
N TYR A 123 9.18 45.27 14.26
CA TYR A 123 9.40 46.68 14.61
C TYR A 123 10.86 47.13 14.35
N LEU A 124 11.87 46.34 14.76
CA LEU A 124 13.27 46.64 14.49
C LEU A 124 13.55 46.71 12.98
N ILE A 125 13.02 45.79 12.17
CA ILE A 125 13.15 45.80 10.70
C ILE A 125 12.58 47.08 10.04
N GLN A 126 11.73 47.82 10.74
CA GLN A 126 11.14 49.07 10.26
C GLN A 126 11.83 50.34 10.80
N HIS A 127 12.57 50.26 11.91
CA HIS A 127 13.05 51.43 12.68
C HIS A 127 14.54 51.40 13.03
N ASP A 128 15.20 50.25 12.96
CA ASP A 128 16.62 50.06 13.24
C ASP A 128 17.38 49.80 11.92
N SER A 129 18.61 50.31 11.80
CA SER A 129 19.46 50.11 10.62
C SER A 129 20.28 48.82 10.66
N VAL A 130 20.38 48.15 11.81
CA VAL A 130 21.18 46.92 12.02
C VAL A 130 20.35 45.67 11.71
N VAL A 131 19.05 45.68 12.01
CA VAL A 131 18.14 44.54 11.79
C VAL A 131 17.35 44.74 10.50
N THR A 132 17.41 43.76 9.60
CA THR A 132 16.80 43.79 8.27
C THR A 132 16.01 42.50 8.02
N SER A 133 15.14 42.46 7.01
CA SER A 133 14.48 41.22 6.57
C SER A 133 15.42 40.14 6.05
N SER A 134 16.70 40.48 5.84
CA SER A 134 17.80 39.55 5.52
C SER A 134 18.61 39.10 6.74
N THR A 135 18.52 39.78 7.88
CA THR A 135 19.33 39.50 9.08
C THR A 135 19.04 38.10 9.62
N PRO A 136 20.07 37.27 9.91
CA PRO A 136 19.85 35.92 10.41
C PRO A 136 19.34 35.95 11.85
N ILE A 137 18.45 35.01 12.16
CA ILE A 137 18.03 34.69 13.53
C ILE A 137 18.61 33.32 13.87
N ALA A 138 19.30 33.21 15.01
CA ALA A 138 19.62 31.95 15.67
C ALA A 138 18.63 31.68 16.80
N LEU A 139 18.19 30.44 16.91
CA LEU A 139 17.51 29.90 18.09
C LEU A 139 18.53 29.03 18.83
N VAL A 140 19.17 29.58 19.85
CA VAL A 140 20.25 28.93 20.60
C VAL A 140 19.67 28.26 21.83
N THR A 141 19.74 26.92 21.87
CA THR A 141 19.04 26.10 22.86
C THR A 141 20.00 25.29 23.72
N LYS A 142 19.87 25.36 25.05
CA LYS A 142 20.60 24.54 26.03
C LYS A 142 19.62 23.87 27.00
N GLY A 143 19.90 22.63 27.42
CA GLY A 143 19.10 21.91 28.43
C GLY A 143 17.68 21.47 28.00
N LEU A 144 17.29 21.75 26.76
CA LEU A 144 15.92 21.64 26.25
C LEU A 144 15.55 20.25 25.66
N SER A 145 16.34 19.20 25.89
CA SER A 145 16.28 17.95 25.11
C SER A 145 14.94 17.20 25.12
N GLU A 146 14.08 17.41 26.12
CA GLU A 146 12.74 16.80 26.18
C GLU A 146 11.64 17.68 25.57
N SER A 147 11.87 18.98 25.42
CA SER A 147 10.89 19.97 24.96
C SER A 147 11.25 20.65 23.63
N GLN A 148 12.43 20.37 23.08
CA GLN A 148 13.03 21.00 21.89
C GLN A 148 12.09 21.03 20.68
N GLU A 149 11.41 19.92 20.36
CA GLU A 149 10.45 19.86 19.24
C GLU A 149 9.29 20.85 19.42
N SER A 150 8.73 20.91 20.62
CA SER A 150 7.65 21.86 20.97
C SER A 150 8.13 23.31 20.88
N VAL A 151 9.32 23.61 21.39
CA VAL A 151 9.92 24.96 21.33
C VAL A 151 10.18 25.40 19.89
N VAL A 152 10.79 24.53 19.07
CA VAL A 152 11.01 24.78 17.64
C VAL A 152 9.69 25.02 16.92
N GLU A 153 8.66 24.21 17.21
CA GLU A 153 7.34 24.36 16.59
C GLU A 153 6.61 25.66 17.00
N ILE A 154 6.79 26.13 18.25
CA ILE A 154 6.30 27.43 18.72
C ILE A 154 7.00 28.57 17.94
N VAL A 155 8.33 28.53 17.84
CA VAL A 155 9.13 29.53 17.12
C VAL A 155 8.79 29.54 15.63
N ARG A 156 8.64 28.37 15.00
CA ARG A 156 8.27 28.21 13.58
C ARG A 156 6.86 28.72 13.28
N LYS A 157 5.86 28.36 14.08
CA LYS A 157 4.48 28.90 13.95
C LYS A 157 4.47 30.42 14.08
N THR A 158 5.27 30.97 15.00
CA THR A 158 5.39 32.41 15.18
C THR A 158 6.06 33.08 13.97
N ALA A 159 7.18 32.53 13.47
CA ALA A 159 7.87 33.04 12.29
C ALA A 159 6.94 33.18 11.08
N ILE A 160 6.15 32.14 10.81
CA ILE A 160 5.16 32.14 9.72
C ILE A 160 4.06 33.17 9.96
N THR A 161 3.60 33.34 11.21
CA THR A 161 2.56 34.33 11.60
C THR A 161 2.98 35.77 11.32
N PHE A 162 4.26 36.10 11.49
CA PHE A 162 4.80 37.42 11.18
C PHE A 162 5.41 37.52 9.76
N GLY A 163 5.29 36.47 8.94
CA GLY A 163 5.84 36.44 7.57
C GLY A 163 7.37 36.47 7.50
N MET A 164 8.06 36.09 8.57
CA MET A 164 9.51 36.12 8.68
C MET A 164 10.14 34.74 8.48
N LYS A 165 11.46 34.71 8.29
CA LYS A 165 12.21 33.45 8.16
C LYS A 165 12.22 32.69 9.48
N GLU A 166 12.21 31.37 9.37
CA GLU A 166 12.44 30.45 10.49
C GLU A 166 13.85 30.67 11.08
N ALA A 167 13.95 30.57 12.41
CA ALA A 167 15.22 30.75 13.10
C ALA A 167 16.10 29.50 12.95
N ASN A 168 17.41 29.69 12.82
CA ASN A 168 18.36 28.59 12.70
C ASN A 168 18.59 27.97 14.08
N LEU A 169 18.08 26.77 14.31
CA LEU A 169 18.30 26.02 15.54
C LEU A 169 19.81 25.75 15.74
N ARG A 170 20.30 26.04 16.95
CA ARG A 170 21.68 25.79 17.37
C ARG A 170 21.70 25.28 18.80
N GLU A 171 21.82 23.97 18.92
CA GLU A 171 21.92 23.30 20.22
C GLU A 171 23.33 23.46 20.81
N VAL A 172 23.39 23.83 22.10
CA VAL A 172 24.61 23.93 22.88
C VAL A 172 24.57 22.90 24.01
N VAL A 173 25.67 22.16 24.16
CA VAL A 173 25.78 21.09 25.16
C VAL A 173 25.80 21.69 26.58
N VAL A 174 25.01 21.10 27.47
CA VAL A 174 25.00 21.40 28.92
C VAL A 174 26.43 21.34 29.48
N GLY A 175 26.81 22.33 30.30
CA GLY A 175 28.17 22.50 30.80
C GLY A 175 29.17 23.10 29.80
N THR A 176 28.73 23.61 28.65
CA THR A 176 29.57 24.37 27.69
C THR A 176 28.96 25.75 27.44
N SER A 177 29.79 26.79 27.26
CA SER A 177 29.27 28.16 27.22
C SER A 177 28.36 28.42 26.01
N ILE A 178 27.24 29.09 26.26
CA ILE A 178 26.20 29.46 25.27
C ILE A 178 26.77 30.26 24.09
N VAL A 179 27.90 30.97 24.31
CA VAL A 179 28.61 31.75 23.29
C VAL A 179 28.99 30.91 22.06
N ALA A 180 29.24 29.60 22.23
CA ALA A 180 29.52 28.70 21.12
C ALA A 180 28.37 28.55 20.11
N GLY A 181 27.13 28.84 20.51
CA GLY A 181 25.96 28.83 19.65
C GLY A 181 25.72 30.14 18.89
N LEU A 182 26.22 31.28 19.39
CA LEU A 182 25.83 32.61 18.90
C LEU A 182 26.34 32.90 17.47
N TYR A 183 25.55 33.67 16.70
CA TYR A 183 25.98 34.35 15.48
C TYR A 183 26.58 35.72 15.82
N SER A 184 27.80 35.95 15.33
CA SER A 184 28.57 37.21 15.42
C SER A 184 27.94 38.41 14.70
N SER A 185 26.89 38.19 13.92
CA SER A 185 26.09 39.23 13.30
C SER A 185 24.65 38.73 13.17
N GLY A 186 23.69 39.57 13.56
CA GLY A 186 22.27 39.24 13.63
C GLY A 186 21.76 38.89 15.03
N VAL A 187 20.59 38.26 15.07
CA VAL A 187 19.79 38.12 16.30
C VAL A 187 19.95 36.72 16.89
N ASN A 188 20.21 36.64 18.19
CA ASN A 188 20.36 35.40 18.93
C ASN A 188 19.27 35.30 19.99
N VAL A 189 18.30 34.41 19.79
CA VAL A 189 17.30 34.06 20.80
C VAL A 189 17.86 32.91 21.62
N VAL A 190 18.18 33.17 22.88
CA VAL A 190 18.78 32.22 23.82
C VAL A 190 17.70 31.65 24.72
N MET A 191 17.63 30.32 24.77
CA MET A 191 16.73 29.57 25.65
C MET A 191 17.53 28.49 26.38
N GLY A 192 17.62 28.59 27.70
CA GLY A 192 18.53 27.79 28.52
C GLY A 192 19.86 28.50 28.74
N PHE A 193 20.19 28.77 29.99
CA PHE A 193 21.37 29.51 30.43
C PHE A 193 22.06 28.81 31.61
N GLU A 194 23.36 29.05 31.82
CA GLU A 194 24.14 28.47 32.93
C GLU A 194 25.03 29.53 33.61
N THR A 195 25.41 29.28 34.86
CA THR A 195 26.39 30.11 35.59
C THR A 195 27.69 30.29 34.78
N GLY A 196 28.12 31.55 34.65
CA GLY A 196 29.25 31.97 33.84
C GLY A 196 28.88 32.46 32.43
N ASP A 197 27.74 32.07 31.87
CA ASP A 197 27.34 32.53 30.53
C ASP A 197 27.08 34.04 30.47
N ALA A 198 26.68 34.67 31.57
CA ALA A 198 26.47 36.13 31.65
C ALA A 198 27.72 36.93 31.25
N VAL A 199 28.89 36.52 31.74
CA VAL A 199 30.17 37.15 31.41
C VAL A 199 30.56 36.88 29.96
N GLY A 200 30.37 35.63 29.50
CA GLY A 200 30.63 35.24 28.11
C GLY A 200 29.80 36.04 27.11
N VAL A 201 28.50 36.21 27.36
CA VAL A 201 27.59 36.97 26.50
C VAL A 201 27.92 38.47 26.50
N ALA A 202 28.27 39.04 27.66
CA ALA A 202 28.67 40.44 27.76
C ALA A 202 29.96 40.73 26.97
N SER A 203 30.99 39.87 27.07
CA SER A 203 32.21 39.97 26.27
C SER A 203 31.95 39.71 24.78
N PHE A 204 31.14 38.73 24.44
CA PHE A 204 30.76 38.44 23.06
C PHE A 204 30.10 39.66 22.39
N LEU A 205 29.17 40.34 23.06
CA LEU A 205 28.54 41.55 22.52
C LEU A 205 29.52 42.73 22.40
N GLN A 206 30.57 42.81 23.23
CA GLN A 206 31.65 43.81 23.04
C GLN A 206 32.45 43.56 21.77
N GLU A 207 32.78 42.30 21.46
CA GLU A 207 33.56 41.92 20.28
C GLU A 207 32.72 41.97 18.98
N ASN A 208 31.41 41.79 19.07
CA ASN A 208 30.50 41.61 17.93
C ASN A 208 29.43 42.73 17.93
N PRO A 209 29.68 43.89 17.30
CA PRO A 209 28.78 45.05 17.34
C PRO A 209 27.44 44.81 16.61
N ASP A 210 27.46 44.01 15.53
CA ASP A 210 26.28 43.69 14.72
C ASP A 210 25.44 42.55 15.31
N ALA A 211 25.80 42.02 16.48
CA ALA A 211 25.07 40.98 17.18
C ALA A 211 24.09 41.57 18.22
N LEU A 212 22.93 40.93 18.34
CA LEU A 212 21.91 41.19 19.35
C LEU A 212 21.59 39.86 20.06
N VAL A 213 21.38 39.90 21.38
CA VAL A 213 21.00 38.73 22.20
C VAL A 213 19.69 39.01 22.91
N VAL A 214 18.81 38.00 22.94
CA VAL A 214 17.55 38.01 23.69
C VAL A 214 17.51 36.77 24.57
N LEU A 215 17.24 36.94 25.86
CA LEU A 215 17.14 35.86 26.84
C LEU A 215 15.70 35.75 27.36
N THR A 216 15.19 34.52 27.54
CA THR A 216 13.85 34.30 28.08
C THR A 216 13.68 34.93 29.47
N TYR A 217 12.44 35.26 29.88
CA TYR A 217 12.22 35.77 31.24
C TYR A 217 12.64 34.75 32.30
N ALA A 218 12.34 33.46 32.06
CA ALA A 218 12.72 32.37 32.96
C ALA A 218 14.24 32.35 33.20
N ASP A 219 15.06 32.25 32.15
CA ASP A 219 16.52 32.27 32.26
C ASP A 219 17.03 33.60 32.87
N PHE A 220 16.46 34.74 32.46
CA PHE A 220 16.85 36.05 32.95
C PHE A 220 16.64 36.21 34.46
N THR A 221 15.53 35.69 35.00
CA THR A 221 15.27 35.73 36.45
C THR A 221 16.27 34.88 37.24
N LEU A 222 16.55 33.65 36.80
CA LEU A 222 17.48 32.72 37.45
C LEU A 222 18.90 33.28 37.56
N TYR A 223 19.37 33.96 36.52
CA TYR A 223 20.76 34.46 36.43
C TYR A 223 20.87 35.99 36.58
N TYR A 224 19.82 36.64 37.09
CA TYR A 224 19.74 38.12 37.21
C TYR A 224 20.96 38.73 37.92
N GLY A 225 21.45 38.12 39.01
CA GLY A 225 22.61 38.62 39.75
C GLY A 225 23.93 38.53 38.96
N GLU A 226 24.12 37.48 38.16
CA GLU A 226 25.27 37.34 37.27
C GLU A 226 25.19 38.32 36.09
N LEU A 227 24.00 38.47 35.49
CA LEU A 227 23.74 39.41 34.40
C LEU A 227 23.97 40.87 34.85
N LEU A 228 23.47 41.25 36.03
CA LEU A 228 23.71 42.58 36.62
C LEU A 228 25.22 42.83 36.85
N SER A 229 25.93 41.81 37.34
CA SER A 229 27.38 41.88 37.60
C SER A 229 28.21 41.96 36.31
N ALA A 230 27.79 41.27 35.24
CA ALA A 230 28.48 41.30 33.95
C ALA A 230 28.20 42.60 33.17
N PHE A 231 26.93 43.00 33.05
CA PHE A 231 26.55 44.14 32.21
C PHE A 231 26.77 45.51 32.84
N SER A 232 26.89 45.62 34.16
CA SER A 232 27.33 46.86 34.82
C SER A 232 28.78 47.26 34.50
N LEU A 233 29.59 46.34 33.95
CA LEU A 233 30.99 46.56 33.57
C LEU A 233 31.18 46.90 32.07
N VAL A 234 30.12 46.87 31.26
CA VAL A 234 30.20 47.14 29.80
C VAL A 234 29.55 48.49 29.43
N SER A 235 29.76 48.97 28.20
CA SER A 235 29.19 50.24 27.75
C SER A 235 27.67 50.15 27.50
N VAL A 236 26.99 51.28 27.52
CA VAL A 236 25.54 51.37 27.27
C VAL A 236 25.18 50.83 25.89
N ASP A 237 26.03 51.00 24.87
CA ASP A 237 25.83 50.45 23.51
C ASP A 237 25.92 48.92 23.41
N VAL A 238 26.44 48.26 24.47
CA VAL A 238 26.49 46.80 24.61
C VAL A 238 25.29 46.33 25.45
N GLN A 239 24.95 47.05 26.53
CA GLN A 239 23.73 46.84 27.32
C GLN A 239 22.46 46.95 26.44
N ALA A 240 22.45 47.92 25.53
CA ALA A 240 21.43 48.18 24.51
C ALA A 240 21.21 47.06 23.46
N ARG A 241 22.03 45.99 23.48
CA ARG A 241 21.93 44.84 22.57
C ARG A 241 21.70 43.51 23.27
N PHE A 242 21.48 43.54 24.59
CA PHE A 242 20.93 42.43 25.35
C PHE A 242 19.50 42.76 25.79
N TYR A 243 18.56 41.85 25.53
CA TYR A 243 17.13 42.04 25.82
C TYR A 243 16.53 40.88 26.61
N THR A 244 15.46 41.15 27.34
CA THR A 244 14.53 40.15 27.88
C THR A 244 13.09 40.65 27.75
N LEU A 245 12.11 39.82 28.13
CA LEU A 245 10.69 40.13 28.06
C LEU A 245 10.05 40.01 29.44
N THR A 246 9.06 40.84 29.79
CA THR A 246 8.28 40.65 31.03
C THR A 246 6.94 41.38 30.97
N SER A 247 5.95 40.93 31.76
CA SER A 247 4.72 41.68 32.02
C SER A 247 4.83 42.61 33.24
N LEU A 248 5.86 42.44 34.06
CA LEU A 248 6.06 43.24 35.28
C LEU A 248 6.55 44.66 34.96
N PRO A 249 6.26 45.66 35.81
CA PRO A 249 6.96 46.94 35.78
C PRO A 249 8.42 46.75 36.22
N LEU A 250 9.32 47.66 35.83
CA LEU A 250 10.73 47.60 36.19
C LEU A 250 10.91 47.66 37.72
N TRP A 251 11.36 46.55 38.30
CA TRP A 251 11.52 46.36 39.75
C TRP A 251 12.52 47.33 40.42
N THR A 252 13.41 47.98 39.66
CA THR A 252 14.35 48.99 40.16
C THR A 252 13.81 50.43 40.09
N ASP A 253 12.69 50.70 39.41
CA ASP A 253 12.19 52.06 39.22
C ASP A 253 11.48 52.61 40.48
N ASN A 254 12.14 53.55 41.15
CA ASN A 254 11.61 54.26 42.32
C ASN A 254 11.07 55.66 42.00
N SER A 255 10.87 55.99 40.72
CA SER A 255 10.34 57.27 40.30
C SER A 255 8.90 57.47 40.79
N SER A 256 8.54 58.70 41.14
CA SER A 256 7.17 59.03 41.54
C SER A 256 6.15 58.77 40.43
N SER A 257 6.59 58.76 39.17
CA SER A 257 5.84 58.30 37.99
C SER A 257 5.54 56.80 38.05
N ALA A 258 6.54 55.95 38.27
CA ALA A 258 6.35 54.50 38.35
C ALA A 258 5.51 54.09 39.56
N HIS A 259 5.70 54.72 40.71
CA HIS A 259 4.89 54.52 41.92
C HIS A 259 3.46 55.07 41.83
N ALA A 260 3.18 55.97 40.87
CA ALA A 260 1.84 56.43 40.56
C ALA A 260 1.14 55.53 39.53
N ALA A 261 1.89 55.00 38.55
CA ALA A 261 1.40 54.09 37.52
C ALA A 261 1.17 52.67 38.06
N SER A 262 2.16 52.09 38.75
CA SER A 262 2.07 50.76 39.35
C SER A 262 1.88 50.84 40.86
N ARG A 263 0.73 50.32 41.32
CA ARG A 263 0.48 50.09 42.74
C ARG A 263 1.27 48.87 43.24
N THR A 264 1.46 47.86 42.42
CA THR A 264 2.15 46.61 42.74
C THR A 264 3.63 46.85 43.01
N LEU A 265 4.31 47.63 42.16
CA LEU A 265 5.70 48.05 42.36
C LEU A 265 5.87 48.84 43.68
N ARG A 266 5.00 49.83 43.90
CA ARG A 266 5.02 50.66 45.13
C ARG A 266 4.76 49.83 46.40
N GLU A 267 3.83 48.88 46.37
CA GLU A 267 3.55 48.00 47.52
C GLU A 267 4.65 46.94 47.71
N TYR A 268 5.38 46.54 46.66
CA TYR A 268 6.58 45.70 46.74
C TYR A 268 7.77 46.46 47.35
N HIS A 269 8.06 47.70 46.93
CA HIS A 269 9.09 48.56 47.54
C HIS A 269 8.77 48.95 48.99
N ALA A 270 7.50 48.94 49.38
CA ALA A 270 7.09 49.11 50.78
C ALA A 270 7.28 47.84 51.64
N MET A 271 7.41 46.66 51.00
CA MET A 271 7.71 45.38 51.64
C MET A 271 9.23 45.15 51.73
N VAL A 272 9.92 45.21 50.59
CA VAL A 272 11.37 45.09 50.48
C VAL A 272 11.98 46.48 50.58
N THR A 273 12.32 46.91 51.80
CA THR A 273 12.77 48.28 52.05
C THR A 273 14.23 48.52 51.66
N ASN A 274 15.03 47.47 51.49
CA ASN A 274 16.40 47.56 50.97
C ASN A 274 16.39 47.52 49.43
N SER A 275 16.81 48.62 48.79
CA SER A 275 16.80 48.71 47.33
C SER A 275 17.83 47.83 46.61
N SER A 276 18.79 47.22 47.33
CA SER A 276 19.68 46.22 46.72
C SER A 276 19.04 44.82 46.59
N GLU A 277 17.89 44.59 47.23
CA GLU A 277 17.13 43.33 47.16
C GLU A 277 16.00 43.38 46.11
N TRP A 278 15.81 44.53 45.46
CA TRP A 278 14.83 44.73 44.39
C TRP A 278 15.24 43.96 43.13
N ASN A 279 14.52 42.88 42.84
CA ASN A 279 14.84 41.97 41.74
C ASN A 279 13.53 41.43 41.10
N PRO A 280 13.59 40.81 39.90
CA PRO A 280 12.40 40.42 39.17
C PRO A 280 11.61 39.30 39.86
N ARG A 281 12.29 38.31 40.46
CA ARG A 281 11.66 37.19 41.18
C ARG A 281 10.91 37.67 42.42
N GLY A 282 11.41 38.70 43.11
CA GLY A 282 10.77 39.25 44.30
C GLY A 282 9.46 39.94 43.97
N LEU A 283 9.45 40.75 42.91
CA LEU A 283 8.25 41.40 42.39
C LEU A 283 7.25 40.39 41.81
N GLU A 284 7.73 39.35 41.13
CA GLU A 284 6.91 38.23 40.65
C GLU A 284 6.23 37.49 41.80
N THR A 285 6.99 37.09 42.81
CA THR A 285 6.48 36.39 44.00
C THR A 285 5.43 37.25 44.72
N TYR A 286 5.65 38.56 44.78
CA TYR A 286 4.69 39.52 45.31
C TYR A 286 3.40 39.61 44.46
N ALA A 287 3.53 39.63 43.14
CA ALA A 287 2.40 39.65 42.20
C ALA A 287 1.57 38.37 42.30
N MET A 288 2.21 37.20 42.38
CA MET A 288 1.55 35.91 42.64
C MET A 288 0.84 35.90 44.00
N PHE A 289 1.49 36.40 45.05
CA PHE A 289 0.86 36.53 46.37
C PHE A 289 -0.42 37.41 46.31
N LYS A 290 -0.40 38.51 45.55
CA LYS A 290 -1.57 39.38 45.33
C LYS A 290 -2.66 38.72 44.49
N PHE A 291 -2.28 37.88 43.53
CA PHE A 291 -3.18 37.05 42.74
C PHE A 291 -3.95 36.08 43.64
N VAL A 292 -3.23 35.24 44.41
CA VAL A 292 -3.83 34.30 45.39
C VAL A 292 -4.68 35.05 46.42
N SER A 293 -4.17 36.15 46.98
CA SER A 293 -4.90 36.99 47.96
C SER A 293 -6.22 37.56 47.44
N THR A 294 -6.35 37.75 46.13
CA THR A 294 -7.59 38.19 45.49
C THR A 294 -8.48 36.99 45.15
N LEU A 295 -7.91 35.88 44.68
CA LEU A 295 -8.64 34.68 44.31
C LEU A 295 -9.39 34.07 45.51
N VAL A 296 -8.74 34.00 46.67
CA VAL A 296 -9.34 33.57 47.94
C VAL A 296 -10.55 34.41 48.34
N ARG A 297 -10.58 35.71 47.99
CA ARG A 297 -11.71 36.61 48.30
C ARG A 297 -12.93 36.40 47.39
N LEU A 298 -12.77 35.65 46.30
CA LEU A 298 -13.84 35.31 45.36
C LEU A 298 -14.40 33.89 45.61
N THR A 299 -13.71 33.06 46.39
CA THR A 299 -14.17 31.72 46.80
C THR A 299 -15.03 31.76 48.07
N THR A 300 -15.98 30.83 48.18
CA THR A 300 -16.82 30.64 49.39
C THR A 300 -16.18 29.69 50.42
N ALA A 301 -15.24 28.85 49.98
CA ALA A 301 -14.42 27.98 50.82
C ALA A 301 -13.02 27.88 50.20
N VAL A 302 -11.99 27.71 51.04
CA VAL A 302 -10.60 27.60 50.59
C VAL A 302 -10.30 26.14 50.26
N ASN A 303 -9.98 25.87 49.00
CA ASN A 303 -9.37 24.64 48.48
C ASN A 303 -9.06 24.80 46.99
N SER A 304 -8.15 23.97 46.47
CA SER A 304 -7.69 23.94 45.08
C SER A 304 -8.84 23.98 44.06
N ALA A 305 -9.87 23.14 44.24
CA ALA A 305 -10.99 23.05 43.31
C ALA A 305 -11.87 24.31 43.30
N GLN A 306 -12.11 24.95 44.45
CA GLN A 306 -12.82 26.22 44.52
C GLN A 306 -12.00 27.38 43.94
N LEU A 307 -10.70 27.45 44.23
CA LEU A 307 -9.79 28.45 43.67
C LEU A 307 -9.74 28.34 42.14
N ARG A 308 -9.56 27.12 41.62
CA ARG A 308 -9.57 26.82 40.18
C ARG A 308 -10.92 27.15 39.52
N SER A 309 -12.03 26.84 40.18
CA SER A 309 -13.37 27.19 39.71
C SER A 309 -13.58 28.70 39.65
N ALA A 310 -13.16 29.45 40.68
CA ALA A 310 -13.25 30.90 40.72
C ALA A 310 -12.38 31.57 39.65
N LEU A 311 -11.22 31.00 39.33
CA LEU A 311 -10.35 31.47 38.26
C LEU A 311 -11.02 31.37 36.89
N TYR A 312 -11.44 30.17 36.46
CA TYR A 312 -12.01 29.99 35.12
C TYR A 312 -13.42 30.58 34.95
N LEU A 313 -14.13 30.84 36.06
CA LEU A 313 -15.37 31.64 36.03
C LEU A 313 -15.08 33.13 35.76
N ASN A 314 -14.00 33.67 36.32
CA ASN A 314 -13.57 35.07 36.16
C ASN A 314 -12.46 35.16 35.11
N SER A 315 -12.83 34.90 33.85
CA SER A 315 -11.90 34.77 32.71
C SER A 315 -10.83 35.86 32.63
N ILE A 316 -11.15 37.12 32.92
CA ILE A 316 -10.14 38.19 33.08
C ILE A 316 -10.02 38.51 34.57
N PHE A 317 -8.79 38.53 35.07
CA PHE A 317 -8.49 38.65 36.49
C PHE A 317 -7.54 39.84 36.74
N SER A 318 -7.97 40.83 37.53
CA SER A 318 -7.16 42.02 37.81
C SER A 318 -6.84 42.16 39.30
N THR A 319 -5.57 42.42 39.63
CA THR A 319 -5.09 42.64 41.00
C THR A 319 -4.18 43.86 41.05
N ASN A 320 -4.54 44.84 41.88
CA ASN A 320 -3.93 46.17 41.85
C ASN A 320 -4.03 46.77 40.42
N ASP A 321 -2.89 46.94 39.75
CA ASP A 321 -2.69 47.42 38.38
C ASP A 321 -2.44 46.28 37.37
N MET A 322 -2.10 45.08 37.85
CA MET A 322 -1.83 43.91 37.00
C MET A 322 -3.13 43.27 36.53
N THR A 323 -3.17 42.82 35.26
CA THR A 323 -4.32 42.09 34.69
C THR A 323 -3.85 40.83 33.96
N TYR A 324 -4.56 39.74 34.19
CA TYR A 324 -4.23 38.40 33.71
C TYR A 324 -5.42 37.76 32.99
N GLY A 325 -5.13 36.80 32.10
CA GLY A 325 -6.10 36.14 31.23
C GLY A 325 -6.17 36.78 29.83
N PRO A 326 -7.15 36.40 28.99
CA PRO A 326 -8.36 35.64 29.33
C PRO A 326 -8.11 34.15 29.57
N PHE A 327 -8.36 33.70 30.80
CA PHE A 327 -8.38 32.31 31.21
C PHE A 327 -9.65 31.61 30.73
N SER A 328 -9.56 30.33 30.37
CA SER A 328 -10.71 29.49 30.01
C SER A 328 -10.34 28.01 30.08
N SER A 329 -11.19 27.15 30.67
CA SER A 329 -10.90 25.71 30.76
C SER A 329 -11.87 24.82 29.99
N CYS A 330 -11.30 23.78 29.37
CA CYS A 330 -11.96 22.78 28.55
C CYS A 330 -12.86 21.81 29.34
N GLU A 331 -12.76 21.76 30.66
CA GLU A 331 -13.73 21.07 31.53
C GLU A 331 -15.17 21.57 31.34
N THR A 332 -15.36 22.78 30.80
CA THR A 332 -16.67 23.36 30.48
C THR A 332 -17.22 22.96 29.10
N ALA A 333 -16.48 22.19 28.29
CA ALA A 333 -16.85 21.85 26.92
C ALA A 333 -18.00 20.83 26.85
N GLN A 334 -19.18 21.30 26.44
CA GLN A 334 -20.45 20.53 26.45
C GLN A 334 -20.57 19.42 25.39
N SER A 335 -19.50 19.09 24.65
CA SER A 335 -19.52 18.00 23.66
C SER A 335 -18.12 17.46 23.36
N GLU A 336 -18.04 16.19 22.98
CA GLU A 336 -16.78 15.52 22.57
C GLU A 336 -16.07 16.26 21.44
N ALA A 337 -16.83 16.80 20.47
CA ALA A 337 -16.30 17.56 19.35
C ALA A 337 -15.69 18.91 19.78
N ALA A 338 -16.31 19.60 20.75
CA ALA A 338 -15.75 20.82 21.32
C ALA A 338 -14.48 20.49 22.13
N LEU A 339 -14.55 19.48 23.01
CA LEU A 339 -13.43 19.02 23.83
C LEU A 339 -12.20 18.63 23.00
N ALA A 340 -12.40 17.89 21.90
CA ALA A 340 -11.34 17.50 20.96
C ALA A 340 -10.72 18.66 20.15
N SER A 341 -11.26 19.87 20.27
CA SER A 341 -10.75 21.10 19.63
C SER A 341 -10.33 22.19 20.62
N CYS A 342 -10.48 21.92 21.92
CA CYS A 342 -10.23 22.88 22.99
C CYS A 342 -8.77 22.83 23.48
N THR A 343 -8.29 23.94 24.01
CA THR A 343 -6.99 24.07 24.67
C THR A 343 -7.21 24.92 25.91
N ASP A 344 -6.72 24.48 27.07
CA ASP A 344 -6.86 25.26 28.30
C ASP A 344 -6.06 26.55 28.15
N ARG A 345 -6.71 27.70 28.39
CA ARG A 345 -6.04 28.98 28.58
C ARG A 345 -5.84 29.16 30.06
N ASN A 346 -4.71 28.65 30.53
CA ASN A 346 -4.24 28.69 31.91
C ASN A 346 -3.16 29.76 32.13
N TYR A 347 -2.86 30.52 31.09
CA TYR A 347 -1.95 31.66 31.07
C TYR A 347 -2.67 32.93 30.60
N GLY A 348 -2.01 34.08 30.74
CA GLY A 348 -2.45 35.31 30.11
C GLY A 348 -1.74 36.53 30.68
N ALA A 349 -0.41 36.57 30.58
CA ALA A 349 0.33 37.78 30.90
C ALA A 349 -0.03 38.88 29.89
N ASN A 350 -0.45 40.04 30.37
CA ASN A 350 -0.80 41.20 29.55
C ASN A 350 0.32 42.24 29.56
N ASN A 351 0.27 43.18 28.60
CA ASN A 351 1.14 44.35 28.57
C ASN A 351 2.65 43.99 28.64
N ILE A 352 3.05 42.96 27.88
CA ILE A 352 4.39 42.39 27.87
C ILE A 352 5.34 43.37 27.17
N GLN A 353 6.45 43.67 27.82
CA GLN A 353 7.43 44.69 27.44
C GLN A 353 8.73 44.00 27.04
N VAL A 354 9.40 44.51 26.00
CA VAL A 354 10.75 44.06 25.64
C VAL A 354 11.75 45.06 26.22
N MET A 355 12.52 44.60 27.21
CA MET A 355 13.41 45.44 28.00
C MET A 355 14.86 45.21 27.59
N GLY A 356 15.56 46.27 27.19
CA GLY A 356 17.01 46.25 27.02
C GLY A 356 17.71 46.32 28.37
N MET A 357 18.92 45.75 28.49
CA MET A 357 19.70 45.79 29.73
C MET A 357 20.11 47.23 30.10
N ASP A 358 20.17 48.13 29.11
CA ASP A 358 20.35 49.57 29.32
C ASP A 358 19.20 50.19 30.14
N HIS A 359 17.96 49.76 29.89
CA HIS A 359 16.79 50.19 30.68
C HIS A 359 16.69 49.49 32.04
N VAL A 360 17.08 48.21 32.14
CA VAL A 360 17.10 47.49 33.43
C VAL A 360 18.11 48.12 34.41
N LEU A 361 19.27 48.56 33.91
CA LEU A 361 20.32 49.21 34.70
C LEU A 361 20.03 50.70 34.96
N ASP A 362 19.34 51.39 34.05
CA ASP A 362 19.01 52.82 34.13
C ASP A 362 17.53 53.04 33.76
N PRO A 363 16.61 53.08 34.76
CA PRO A 363 15.19 53.33 34.53
C PRO A 363 14.86 54.62 33.77
N THR A 364 15.81 55.57 33.66
CA THR A 364 15.60 56.82 32.90
C THR A 364 15.70 56.63 31.39
N ARG A 365 16.18 55.47 30.92
CA ARG A 365 16.15 55.10 29.49
C ARG A 365 14.73 54.76 29.07
N PRO A 366 14.25 55.24 27.90
CA PRO A 366 12.95 54.87 27.39
C PRO A 366 12.95 53.42 26.86
N LEU A 367 11.82 52.72 27.04
CA LEU A 367 11.53 51.49 26.33
C LEU A 367 11.51 51.75 24.81
N ARG A 368 12.22 50.91 24.06
CA ARG A 368 12.33 51.04 22.59
C ARG A 368 11.11 50.48 21.85
N PHE A 369 10.34 49.62 22.53
CA PHE A 369 9.16 48.96 22.00
C PHE A 369 8.00 49.15 22.98
N ALA A 370 6.80 49.41 22.46
CA ALA A 370 5.61 49.55 23.30
C ALA A 370 5.23 48.19 23.93
N ALA A 371 4.57 48.24 25.08
CA ALA A 371 4.04 47.04 25.72
C ALA A 371 2.92 46.41 24.87
N VAL A 372 2.90 45.08 24.76
CA VAL A 372 1.97 44.31 23.91
C VAL A 372 1.27 43.22 24.71
N THR A 373 -0.06 43.18 24.65
CA THR A 373 -0.82 41.94 24.91
C THR A 373 -0.87 41.14 23.59
N PRO A 374 -0.24 39.96 23.50
CA PRO A 374 -0.27 39.17 22.27
C PRO A 374 -1.65 38.53 22.07
N SER A 375 -2.12 38.49 20.81
CA SER A 375 -3.40 37.86 20.46
C SER A 375 -3.36 36.33 20.57
N MET A 376 -2.16 35.74 20.47
CA MET A 376 -1.90 34.30 20.35
C MET A 376 -2.63 33.64 19.16
N VAL A 377 -3.05 34.44 18.18
CA VAL A 377 -3.67 33.96 16.93
C VAL A 377 -2.56 33.69 15.93
N TYR A 378 -2.01 32.48 15.96
CA TYR A 378 -1.10 32.02 14.92
C TYR A 378 -1.81 31.96 13.57
N THR A 379 -1.16 32.41 12.49
CA THR A 379 -1.59 31.96 11.16
C THR A 379 -1.34 30.47 11.10
N VAL A 380 -2.39 29.67 10.87
CA VAL A 380 -2.18 28.32 10.34
C VAL A 380 -1.42 28.52 9.02
N PRO A 381 -0.20 27.97 8.86
CA PRO A 381 0.48 28.02 7.57
C PRO A 381 -0.48 27.48 6.52
N ALA A 382 -0.65 28.16 5.38
CA ALA A 382 -1.61 27.74 4.36
C ALA A 382 -1.25 26.31 3.93
N ALA A 383 -2.00 25.33 4.47
CA ALA A 383 -1.38 24.08 4.86
C ALA A 383 -0.76 23.35 3.68
N ASP A 384 0.33 22.61 3.95
CA ASP A 384 0.75 21.53 3.07
C ASP A 384 -0.48 20.77 2.61
N LYS A 385 -0.57 20.51 1.30
CA LYS A 385 -1.79 20.02 0.63
C LYS A 385 -2.16 18.56 1.00
N SER A 386 -1.68 18.12 2.16
CA SER A 386 -2.25 17.09 3.01
C SER A 386 -3.77 17.24 3.09
N LEU A 387 -4.44 16.27 2.49
CA LEU A 387 -5.89 16.18 2.49
C LEU A 387 -6.34 15.86 3.92
N THR A 388 -7.44 16.49 4.38
CA THR A 388 -7.96 16.20 5.72
C THR A 388 -8.35 14.72 5.84
N LYS A 389 -8.42 14.16 7.06
CA LYS A 389 -8.80 12.74 7.25
C LYS A 389 -10.12 12.38 6.54
N GLY A 390 -11.08 13.32 6.48
CA GLY A 390 -12.32 13.17 5.71
C GLY A 390 -12.14 13.22 4.19
N GLN A 391 -11.24 14.06 3.67
CA GLN A 391 -10.89 14.08 2.24
C GLN A 391 -10.12 12.82 1.81
N ILE A 392 -9.21 12.32 2.65
CA ILE A 392 -8.50 11.04 2.42
C ILE A 392 -9.52 9.88 2.37
N ALA A 393 -10.46 9.83 3.32
CA ALA A 393 -11.54 8.85 3.29
C ALA A 393 -12.42 8.98 2.04
N GLY A 394 -12.77 10.21 1.64
CA GLY A 394 -13.52 10.48 0.40
C GLY A 394 -12.78 10.01 -0.86
N ILE A 395 -11.47 10.22 -0.94
CA ILE A 395 -10.64 9.75 -2.05
C ILE A 395 -10.51 8.22 -2.04
N ALA A 396 -10.36 7.58 -0.88
CA ALA A 396 -10.34 6.12 -0.78
C ALA A 396 -11.67 5.50 -1.23
N VAL A 397 -12.80 6.03 -0.77
CA VAL A 397 -14.14 5.57 -1.20
C VAL A 397 -14.37 5.83 -2.69
N GLY A 398 -13.96 7.00 -3.20
CA GLY A 398 -14.03 7.33 -4.62
C GLY A 398 -13.19 6.39 -5.49
N ALA A 399 -11.96 6.09 -5.06
CA ALA A 399 -11.07 5.17 -5.76
C ALA A 399 -11.63 3.74 -5.78
N VAL A 400 -12.21 3.26 -4.66
CA VAL A 400 -12.89 1.96 -4.61
C VAL A 400 -14.11 1.94 -5.53
N ALA A 401 -14.94 2.98 -5.54
CA ALA A 401 -16.11 3.08 -6.42
C ALA A 401 -15.73 3.10 -7.91
N VAL A 402 -14.70 3.87 -8.28
CA VAL A 402 -14.16 3.90 -9.66
C VAL A 402 -13.53 2.55 -10.03
N THR A 403 -12.81 1.90 -9.11
CA THR A 403 -12.24 0.56 -9.36
C THR A 403 -13.33 -0.49 -9.58
N LEU A 404 -14.38 -0.50 -8.76
CA LEU A 404 -15.54 -1.40 -8.95
C LEU A 404 -16.26 -1.13 -10.27
N LEU A 405 -16.40 0.14 -10.67
CA LEU A 405 -17.00 0.52 -11.95
C LEU A 405 -16.13 0.09 -13.14
N LEU A 406 -14.80 0.21 -13.04
CA LEU A 406 -13.85 -0.29 -14.05
C LEU A 406 -13.80 -1.81 -14.12
N VAL A 407 -13.91 -2.52 -12.98
CA VAL A 407 -14.06 -3.98 -12.95
C VAL A 407 -15.39 -4.39 -13.58
N GLY A 408 -16.50 -3.70 -13.27
CA GLY A 408 -17.80 -3.95 -13.88
C GLY A 408 -17.80 -3.73 -15.39
N LEU A 409 -17.20 -2.63 -15.86
CA LEU A 409 -17.03 -2.35 -17.28
C LEU A 409 -16.11 -3.37 -17.97
N THR A 410 -14.98 -3.74 -17.38
CA THR A 410 -14.07 -4.74 -17.99
C THR A 410 -14.69 -6.15 -18.01
N LEU A 411 -15.50 -6.53 -17.03
CA LEU A 411 -16.32 -7.75 -17.10
C LEU A 411 -17.37 -7.67 -18.21
N PHE A 412 -18.08 -6.55 -18.34
CA PHE A 412 -19.08 -6.33 -19.39
C PHE A 412 -18.44 -6.36 -20.79
N PHE A 413 -17.37 -5.61 -21.02
CA PHE A 413 -16.62 -5.64 -22.28
C PHE A 413 -16.01 -7.02 -22.55
N SER A 414 -15.51 -7.73 -21.54
CA SER A 414 -14.99 -9.10 -21.71
C SER A 414 -16.07 -10.06 -22.20
N LEU A 415 -17.22 -10.09 -21.51
CA LEU A 415 -18.36 -10.94 -21.86
C LEU A 415 -19.00 -10.57 -23.21
N CYS A 416 -18.98 -9.29 -23.60
CA CYS A 416 -19.59 -8.83 -24.85
C CYS A 416 -18.65 -8.89 -26.07
N PHE A 417 -17.33 -8.79 -25.92
CA PHE A 417 -16.39 -8.68 -27.05
C PHE A 417 -15.42 -9.86 -27.21
N PHE A 418 -15.14 -10.66 -26.18
CA PHE A 418 -14.39 -11.92 -26.33
C PHE A 418 -15.30 -13.15 -26.52
N GLY A 419 -16.62 -12.94 -26.62
CA GLY A 419 -17.59 -13.99 -26.93
C GLY A 419 -17.57 -14.43 -28.40
N SER A 420 -16.55 -15.18 -28.83
CA SER A 420 -16.50 -15.80 -30.18
C SER A 420 -15.62 -17.04 -30.25
N ALA A 421 -16.23 -18.23 -30.07
CA ALA A 421 -15.61 -19.53 -30.40
C ALA A 421 -16.61 -20.69 -30.67
N ARG A 422 -17.83 -20.40 -31.17
CA ARG A 422 -18.78 -21.31 -31.89
C ARG A 422 -20.20 -20.73 -31.83
N ASP A 423 -20.82 -20.43 -32.99
CA ASP A 423 -22.26 -20.15 -33.02
C ASP A 423 -23.07 -21.46 -33.02
N ASN A 424 -23.38 -21.94 -31.82
CA ASN A 424 -24.17 -23.14 -31.59
C ASN A 424 -25.61 -23.08 -32.13
N ARG A 425 -26.07 -21.97 -32.74
CA ARG A 425 -27.34 -21.94 -33.48
C ARG A 425 -27.19 -22.60 -34.87
N ASN A 426 -25.99 -22.56 -35.44
CA ASN A 426 -25.71 -23.07 -36.79
C ASN A 426 -25.52 -24.59 -36.83
N ALA A 427 -25.03 -25.20 -35.75
CA ALA A 427 -24.89 -26.66 -35.63
C ALA A 427 -26.16 -27.42 -36.04
N PRO A 428 -26.06 -28.47 -36.89
CA PRO A 428 -27.05 -29.53 -37.00
C PRO A 428 -27.24 -30.26 -35.66
N LYS A 429 -28.49 -30.57 -35.26
CA LYS A 429 -28.83 -31.05 -33.90
C LYS A 429 -29.86 -32.17 -33.80
N ARG A 430 -30.58 -32.45 -34.89
CA ARG A 430 -31.60 -33.48 -34.92
C ARG A 430 -30.98 -34.75 -35.46
N LEU A 431 -31.17 -35.87 -34.75
CA LEU A 431 -30.65 -37.18 -35.13
C LEU A 431 -31.39 -37.78 -36.34
N GLU A 432 -32.54 -37.21 -36.70
CA GLU A 432 -33.42 -37.62 -37.80
C GLU A 432 -33.13 -36.86 -39.11
N ASP A 433 -32.51 -35.67 -39.04
CA ASP A 433 -32.17 -34.86 -40.22
C ASP A 433 -30.75 -35.24 -40.71
N PRO A 434 -30.52 -35.42 -42.02
CA PRO A 434 -29.18 -35.69 -42.54
C PRO A 434 -28.24 -34.49 -42.32
N VAL A 435 -26.99 -34.78 -41.99
CA VAL A 435 -25.92 -33.79 -41.82
C VAL A 435 -25.00 -33.83 -43.03
N THR A 436 -24.65 -32.68 -43.59
CA THR A 436 -23.57 -32.58 -44.57
C THR A 436 -22.28 -32.20 -43.86
N ILE A 437 -21.29 -33.09 -43.87
CA ILE A 437 -19.96 -32.87 -43.31
C ILE A 437 -19.01 -32.53 -44.46
N ILE A 438 -18.23 -31.47 -44.27
CA ILE A 438 -17.07 -31.10 -45.09
C ILE A 438 -15.82 -31.39 -44.26
N PHE A 439 -14.87 -32.13 -44.83
CA PHE A 439 -13.47 -32.07 -44.39
C PHE A 439 -12.66 -31.24 -45.38
N THR A 440 -11.72 -30.45 -44.86
CA THR A 440 -10.71 -29.76 -45.66
C THR A 440 -9.34 -29.97 -45.05
N ASP A 441 -8.29 -29.96 -45.87
CA ASP A 441 -6.90 -29.95 -45.41
C ASP A 441 -5.97 -29.34 -46.47
N ILE A 442 -4.75 -28.94 -46.10
CA ILE A 442 -3.77 -28.38 -47.04
C ILE A 442 -2.95 -29.50 -47.69
N GLU A 443 -2.80 -29.49 -49.01
CA GLU A 443 -1.93 -30.43 -49.72
C GLU A 443 -0.45 -30.23 -49.37
N SER A 444 0.25 -31.34 -49.13
CA SER A 444 1.68 -31.43 -48.77
C SER A 444 2.12 -30.42 -47.68
N SER A 445 1.26 -30.16 -46.69
CA SER A 445 1.51 -29.11 -45.68
C SER A 445 2.75 -29.39 -44.83
N THR A 446 3.07 -30.64 -44.49
CA THR A 446 4.34 -31.02 -43.85
C THR A 446 5.55 -30.63 -44.69
N ALA A 447 5.51 -30.87 -46.01
CA ALA A 447 6.60 -30.50 -46.91
C ALA A 447 6.71 -28.98 -47.08
N LEU A 448 5.58 -28.25 -47.14
CA LEU A 448 5.59 -26.77 -47.08
C LEU A 448 6.16 -26.25 -45.75
N TRP A 449 5.83 -26.87 -44.61
CA TRP A 449 6.42 -26.53 -43.31
C TRP A 449 7.94 -26.76 -43.24
N ALA A 450 8.47 -27.67 -44.07
CA ALA A 450 9.91 -27.90 -44.20
C ALA A 450 10.58 -26.94 -45.22
N ALA A 451 9.93 -26.68 -46.36
CA ALA A 451 10.46 -25.86 -47.45
C ALA A 451 10.38 -24.35 -47.17
N VAL A 452 9.24 -23.86 -46.65
CA VAL A 452 8.93 -22.44 -46.45
C VAL A 452 8.50 -22.14 -44.99
N PRO A 453 9.33 -22.50 -43.98
CA PRO A 453 8.98 -22.44 -42.55
C PRO A 453 8.72 -21.03 -42.00
N THR A 454 9.23 -19.99 -42.67
CA THR A 454 9.00 -18.58 -42.33
C THR A 454 7.62 -18.08 -42.71
N THR A 455 7.07 -18.61 -43.81
CA THR A 455 5.90 -18.08 -44.51
C THR A 455 4.63 -18.86 -44.13
N MET A 456 4.77 -20.16 -43.85
CA MET A 456 3.69 -21.04 -43.37
C MET A 456 2.94 -20.57 -42.11
N PRO A 457 3.55 -19.97 -41.07
CA PRO A 457 2.83 -19.47 -39.90
C PRO A 457 1.74 -18.44 -40.24
N GLU A 458 2.03 -17.49 -41.14
CA GLU A 458 1.08 -16.47 -41.57
C GLU A 458 0.10 -17.02 -42.61
N ALA A 459 0.58 -17.86 -43.54
CA ALA A 459 -0.27 -18.52 -44.52
C ALA A 459 -1.34 -19.41 -43.86
N VAL A 460 -0.98 -20.25 -42.88
CA VAL A 460 -1.94 -21.11 -42.15
C VAL A 460 -2.88 -20.27 -41.28
N ALA A 461 -2.41 -19.21 -40.63
CA ALA A 461 -3.28 -18.28 -39.89
C ALA A 461 -4.29 -17.57 -40.81
N THR A 462 -3.87 -17.22 -42.03
CA THR A 462 -4.72 -16.66 -43.07
C THR A 462 -5.70 -17.69 -43.65
N HIS A 463 -5.28 -18.93 -43.89
CA HIS A 463 -6.15 -20.06 -44.25
C HIS A 463 -7.28 -20.23 -43.21
N HIS A 464 -6.92 -20.24 -41.92
CA HIS A 464 -7.88 -20.29 -40.80
C HIS A 464 -8.86 -19.11 -40.81
N ARG A 465 -8.38 -17.89 -41.06
CA ARG A 465 -9.19 -16.67 -41.15
C ARG A 465 -10.16 -16.70 -42.34
N LEU A 466 -9.70 -17.13 -43.51
CA LEU A 466 -10.50 -17.18 -44.74
C LEU A 466 -11.63 -18.21 -44.62
N ILE A 467 -11.33 -19.40 -44.10
CA ILE A 467 -12.32 -20.48 -43.87
C ILE A 467 -13.34 -20.06 -42.81
N ARG A 468 -12.91 -19.52 -41.66
CA ARG A 468 -13.84 -19.09 -40.59
C ARG A 468 -14.81 -18.00 -41.06
N GLN A 469 -14.35 -17.06 -41.89
CA GLN A 469 -15.23 -16.08 -42.54
C GLN A 469 -16.29 -16.74 -43.44
N LEU A 470 -15.95 -17.82 -44.15
CA LEU A 470 -16.88 -18.55 -45.01
C LEU A 470 -17.89 -19.38 -44.20
N ILE A 471 -17.44 -20.07 -43.14
CA ILE A 471 -18.31 -20.75 -42.18
C ILE A 471 -19.34 -19.77 -41.61
N GLN A 472 -18.93 -18.56 -41.23
CA GLN A 472 -19.82 -17.52 -40.73
C GLN A 472 -20.77 -16.99 -41.83
N ARG A 473 -20.27 -16.73 -43.05
CA ARG A 473 -21.05 -16.24 -44.20
C ARG A 473 -22.18 -17.21 -44.58
N TYR A 474 -21.85 -18.49 -44.73
CA TYR A 474 -22.77 -19.55 -45.12
C TYR A 474 -23.59 -20.12 -43.96
N ARG A 475 -23.34 -19.68 -42.72
CA ARG A 475 -23.97 -20.17 -41.49
C ARG A 475 -23.78 -21.67 -41.26
N CYS A 476 -22.64 -22.20 -41.68
CA CYS A 476 -22.16 -23.52 -41.30
C CYS A 476 -21.63 -23.50 -39.86
N TYR A 477 -21.17 -24.65 -39.38
CA TYR A 477 -20.67 -24.84 -38.03
C TYR A 477 -19.27 -25.45 -38.02
N GLU A 478 -18.32 -24.79 -37.36
CA GLU A 478 -16.97 -25.31 -37.14
C GLU A 478 -16.99 -26.39 -36.05
N VAL A 479 -16.88 -27.65 -36.46
CA VAL A 479 -16.89 -28.80 -35.54
C VAL A 479 -15.58 -28.85 -34.78
N LYS A 480 -14.44 -28.84 -35.49
CA LYS A 480 -13.09 -28.76 -34.93
C LYS A 480 -12.07 -28.40 -36.01
N THR A 481 -10.90 -27.94 -35.58
CA THR A 481 -9.67 -27.87 -36.39
C THR A 481 -8.64 -28.83 -35.78
N ILE A 482 -7.90 -29.56 -36.61
CA ILE A 482 -6.81 -30.47 -36.19
C ILE A 482 -5.59 -30.14 -37.03
N GLY A 483 -4.65 -29.39 -36.44
CA GLY A 483 -3.57 -28.75 -37.21
C GLY A 483 -4.16 -27.68 -38.13
N ASP A 484 -3.99 -27.90 -39.42
CA ASP A 484 -4.57 -27.18 -40.55
C ASP A 484 -5.93 -27.75 -41.00
N SER A 485 -6.21 -29.04 -40.78
CA SER A 485 -7.48 -29.65 -41.22
C SER A 485 -8.71 -29.08 -40.50
N PHE A 486 -9.78 -28.77 -41.24
CA PHE A 486 -11.08 -28.41 -40.69
C PHE A 486 -12.12 -29.51 -40.89
N MET A 487 -12.93 -29.72 -39.86
CA MET A 487 -14.20 -30.42 -39.93
C MET A 487 -15.33 -29.41 -39.77
N ILE A 488 -16.20 -29.31 -40.78
CA ILE A 488 -17.30 -28.34 -40.84
C ILE A 488 -18.62 -29.09 -41.04
N ALA A 489 -19.66 -28.73 -40.30
CA ALA A 489 -21.00 -29.29 -40.44
C ALA A 489 -21.98 -28.26 -41.00
N SER A 490 -22.85 -28.71 -41.92
CA SER A 490 -23.97 -27.96 -42.48
C SER A 490 -25.28 -28.73 -42.30
N LYS A 491 -26.38 -27.98 -42.18
CA LYS A 491 -27.76 -28.51 -42.18
C LYS A 491 -28.29 -28.77 -43.59
N ASP A 492 -27.52 -28.39 -44.59
CA ASP A 492 -27.95 -28.18 -45.97
C ASP A 492 -26.78 -28.52 -46.91
N ALA A 493 -27.04 -29.35 -47.92
CA ALA A 493 -26.04 -29.86 -48.84
C ALA A 493 -25.57 -28.78 -49.84
N TYR A 494 -26.48 -27.99 -50.40
CA TYR A 494 -26.13 -26.92 -51.33
C TYR A 494 -25.30 -25.84 -50.63
N VAL A 495 -25.70 -25.41 -49.42
CA VAL A 495 -24.92 -24.47 -48.60
C VAL A 495 -23.50 -24.96 -48.33
N ALA A 496 -23.30 -26.27 -48.11
CA ALA A 496 -21.97 -26.86 -47.93
C ALA A 496 -21.14 -26.81 -49.22
N VAL A 497 -21.74 -27.19 -50.36
CA VAL A 497 -21.10 -27.16 -51.68
C VAL A 497 -20.75 -25.72 -52.10
N LYS A 498 -21.63 -24.74 -51.83
CA LYS A 498 -21.35 -23.31 -52.08
C LYS A 498 -20.24 -22.76 -51.18
N LEU A 499 -20.14 -23.21 -49.92
CA LEU A 499 -19.00 -22.87 -49.05
C LEU A 499 -17.68 -23.36 -49.67
N ALA A 500 -17.62 -24.61 -50.13
CA ALA A 500 -16.43 -25.16 -50.77
C ALA A 500 -16.09 -24.46 -52.11
N GLN A 501 -17.11 -24.08 -52.89
CA GLN A 501 -16.94 -23.30 -54.12
C GLN A 501 -16.36 -21.90 -53.85
N GLU A 502 -16.88 -21.18 -52.84
CA GLU A 502 -16.32 -19.88 -52.45
C GLU A 502 -14.94 -20.04 -51.79
N LEU A 503 -14.64 -21.15 -51.09
CA LEU A 503 -13.31 -21.42 -50.54
C LEU A 503 -12.26 -21.44 -51.65
N GLN A 504 -12.40 -22.33 -52.64
CA GLN A 504 -11.41 -22.43 -53.72
C GLN A 504 -11.21 -21.10 -54.48
N THR A 505 -12.32 -20.41 -54.80
CA THR A 505 -12.27 -19.15 -55.55
C THR A 505 -11.80 -17.96 -54.72
N LYS A 506 -11.92 -17.99 -53.39
CA LYS A 506 -11.42 -16.95 -52.47
C LYS A 506 -9.95 -17.16 -52.12
N PHE A 507 -9.47 -18.40 -52.07
CA PHE A 507 -8.05 -18.73 -51.91
C PHE A 507 -7.24 -18.31 -53.14
N LEU A 508 -7.71 -18.66 -54.34
CA LEU A 508 -7.13 -18.22 -55.62
C LEU A 508 -7.05 -16.68 -55.73
N LYS A 509 -8.02 -15.96 -55.16
CA LYS A 509 -8.09 -14.49 -55.20
C LYS A 509 -7.44 -13.81 -54.00
N HIS A 510 -6.79 -14.54 -53.10
CA HIS A 510 -6.09 -13.91 -51.99
C HIS A 510 -4.68 -13.52 -52.41
N ASP A 511 -4.21 -12.38 -51.90
CA ASP A 511 -2.82 -12.00 -51.94
C ASP A 511 -2.11 -12.76 -50.81
N TRP A 512 -1.25 -13.71 -51.19
CA TRP A 512 -0.45 -14.52 -50.27
C TRP A 512 0.96 -13.93 -50.05
N GLY A 513 1.29 -12.81 -50.69
CA GLY A 513 2.62 -12.20 -50.66
C GLY A 513 3.49 -12.67 -51.82
N ASP A 514 4.47 -13.53 -51.52
CA ASP A 514 5.50 -13.97 -52.47
C ASP A 514 5.17 -15.36 -53.08
N THR A 515 5.83 -15.74 -54.18
CA THR A 515 5.53 -16.98 -54.92
C THR A 515 6.05 -18.26 -54.26
N GLU A 516 6.78 -18.16 -53.15
CA GLU A 516 7.45 -19.27 -52.44
C GLU A 516 6.59 -20.53 -52.24
N ILE A 517 5.28 -20.37 -52.00
CA ILE A 517 4.33 -21.48 -51.78
C ILE A 517 4.00 -22.19 -53.10
N ASP A 518 3.78 -21.45 -54.19
CA ASP A 518 3.51 -21.99 -55.52
C ASP A 518 4.76 -22.64 -56.12
N ASP A 519 5.93 -22.01 -55.96
CA ASP A 519 7.23 -22.54 -56.39
C ASP A 519 7.57 -23.86 -55.67
N ALA A 520 7.21 -23.98 -54.38
CA ALA A 520 7.34 -25.23 -53.63
C ALA A 520 6.41 -26.33 -54.20
N TYR A 521 5.13 -26.02 -54.50
CA TYR A 521 4.23 -26.99 -55.13
C TYR A 521 4.71 -27.44 -56.52
N HIS A 522 5.26 -26.53 -57.33
CA HIS A 522 5.89 -26.88 -58.60
C HIS A 522 7.04 -27.88 -58.41
N THR A 523 7.94 -27.60 -57.46
CA THR A 523 9.05 -28.50 -57.11
C THR A 523 8.56 -29.89 -56.66
N PHE A 524 7.44 -29.98 -55.94
CA PHE A 524 6.85 -31.26 -55.52
C PHE A 524 6.27 -32.04 -56.71
N GLU A 525 5.57 -31.38 -57.64
CA GLU A 525 5.05 -32.05 -58.85
C GLU A 525 6.16 -32.53 -59.79
N GLU A 526 7.22 -31.75 -59.98
CA GLU A 526 8.37 -32.12 -60.83
C GLU A 526 9.06 -33.38 -60.29
N ARG A 527 9.41 -33.40 -59.00
CA ARG A 527 10.00 -34.58 -58.34
C ARG A 527 9.11 -35.82 -58.45
N LYS A 528 7.80 -35.65 -58.30
CA LYS A 528 6.83 -36.75 -58.42
C LYS A 528 6.75 -37.33 -59.84
N ALA A 529 7.11 -36.57 -60.87
CA ALA A 529 7.26 -37.05 -62.24
C ALA A 529 8.62 -37.71 -62.50
N GLU A 530 9.68 -37.33 -61.77
CA GLU A 530 10.96 -38.07 -61.78
C GLU A 530 10.82 -39.44 -61.09
N GLU A 531 10.00 -39.53 -60.03
CA GLU A 531 9.78 -40.75 -59.25
C GLU A 531 8.73 -41.71 -59.87
N ASN A 532 7.85 -41.23 -60.77
CA ASN A 532 6.81 -42.03 -61.41
C ASN A 532 6.58 -41.64 -62.88
N GLU A 533 7.00 -42.50 -63.82
CA GLU A 533 6.87 -42.28 -65.27
C GLU A 533 5.41 -42.10 -65.76
N ASP A 534 4.42 -42.63 -65.04
CA ASP A 534 2.99 -42.47 -65.36
C ASP A 534 2.38 -41.16 -64.80
N TYR A 535 3.11 -40.39 -63.96
CA TYR A 535 2.62 -39.14 -63.38
C TYR A 535 2.95 -37.92 -64.24
N VAL A 536 1.91 -37.23 -64.72
CA VAL A 536 2.05 -35.96 -65.44
C VAL A 536 1.76 -34.79 -64.49
N PRO A 537 2.71 -33.84 -64.28
CA PRO A 537 2.49 -32.66 -63.46
C PRO A 537 1.28 -31.82 -63.92
N PRO A 538 0.21 -31.70 -63.10
CA PRO A 538 -1.01 -31.00 -63.49
C PRO A 538 -0.86 -29.47 -63.54
N THR A 539 0.21 -28.91 -62.95
CA THR A 539 0.41 -27.44 -62.90
C THR A 539 1.82 -26.97 -63.24
N ALA A 540 2.89 -27.75 -62.97
CA ALA A 540 4.28 -27.31 -63.24
C ALA A 540 4.58 -27.04 -64.73
N ASN A 541 3.90 -27.75 -65.64
CA ASN A 541 4.04 -27.53 -67.09
C ASN A 541 3.15 -26.40 -67.64
N LEU A 542 2.54 -25.56 -66.79
CA LEU A 542 1.70 -24.45 -67.23
C LEU A 542 2.50 -23.16 -67.41
N GLU A 543 2.25 -22.47 -68.53
CA GLU A 543 2.66 -21.08 -68.75
C GLU A 543 2.28 -20.19 -67.55
N PRO A 544 3.15 -19.30 -67.01
CA PRO A 544 2.89 -18.58 -65.77
C PRO A 544 1.59 -17.74 -65.76
N HIS A 545 1.21 -17.21 -66.91
CA HIS A 545 -0.05 -16.44 -67.09
C HIS A 545 -1.30 -17.34 -67.09
N VAL A 546 -1.14 -18.63 -67.42
CA VAL A 546 -2.18 -19.66 -67.30
C VAL A 546 -2.23 -20.16 -65.86
N TYR A 547 -1.08 -20.46 -65.24
CA TYR A 547 -0.99 -20.89 -63.84
C TYR A 547 -1.70 -19.91 -62.90
N SER A 548 -1.27 -18.64 -62.88
CA SER A 548 -1.80 -17.58 -62.01
C SER A 548 -3.29 -17.26 -62.22
N SER A 549 -3.91 -17.73 -63.30
CA SER A 549 -5.36 -17.60 -63.53
C SER A 549 -6.19 -18.67 -62.81
N MET A 550 -5.56 -19.75 -62.31
CA MET A 550 -6.22 -20.93 -61.73
C MET A 550 -5.61 -21.39 -60.39
N TRP A 551 -4.35 -21.06 -60.13
CA TRP A 551 -3.56 -21.48 -58.97
C TRP A 551 -2.80 -20.29 -58.37
N ASN A 552 -2.72 -20.26 -57.04
CA ASN A 552 -2.13 -19.19 -56.22
C ASN A 552 -2.22 -19.61 -54.74
N GLY A 553 -1.08 -19.73 -54.05
CA GLY A 553 -0.95 -20.02 -52.63
C GLY A 553 -1.42 -21.41 -52.19
N LEU A 554 -1.88 -21.51 -50.94
CA LEU A 554 -2.17 -22.78 -50.29
C LEU A 554 -3.28 -23.60 -51.01
N ARG A 555 -2.93 -24.81 -51.45
CA ARG A 555 -3.83 -25.72 -52.16
C ARG A 555 -4.63 -26.57 -51.17
N VAL A 556 -5.86 -26.13 -50.86
CA VAL A 556 -6.76 -26.86 -49.97
C VAL A 556 -7.50 -27.96 -50.74
N ARG A 557 -7.44 -29.21 -50.28
CA ARG A 557 -8.29 -30.32 -50.76
C ARG A 557 -9.56 -30.42 -49.92
N ILE A 558 -10.68 -30.78 -50.52
CA ILE A 558 -12.00 -30.79 -49.87
C ILE A 558 -12.80 -32.05 -50.21
N GLY A 559 -13.33 -32.72 -49.19
CA GLY A 559 -14.29 -33.82 -49.33
C GLY A 559 -15.63 -33.50 -48.67
N ILE A 560 -16.73 -33.85 -49.33
CA ILE A 560 -18.10 -33.62 -48.82
C ILE A 560 -18.93 -34.89 -48.88
N HIS A 561 -19.56 -35.22 -47.75
CA HIS A 561 -20.52 -36.32 -47.65
C HIS A 561 -21.74 -35.93 -46.80
N THR A 562 -22.91 -36.47 -47.16
CA THR A 562 -24.21 -36.16 -46.57
C THR A 562 -24.88 -37.44 -46.07
N GLY A 563 -25.23 -37.49 -44.78
CA GLY A 563 -25.82 -38.68 -44.16
C GLY A 563 -26.21 -38.48 -42.70
N LEU A 564 -26.84 -39.49 -42.09
CA LEU A 564 -27.19 -39.48 -40.67
C LEU A 564 -25.93 -39.63 -39.80
N SER A 565 -25.84 -38.89 -38.70
CA SER A 565 -24.67 -38.86 -37.82
C SER A 565 -25.07 -39.04 -36.35
N ASP A 566 -24.20 -39.63 -35.54
CA ASP A 566 -24.30 -39.61 -34.08
C ASP A 566 -23.87 -38.22 -33.58
N ILE A 567 -24.85 -37.35 -33.35
CA ILE A 567 -24.66 -35.97 -32.92
C ILE A 567 -24.54 -35.92 -31.40
N ARG A 568 -23.36 -35.54 -30.90
CA ARG A 568 -23.08 -35.43 -29.46
C ARG A 568 -22.80 -33.99 -29.07
N CYS A 569 -23.33 -33.56 -27.93
CA CYS A 569 -22.99 -32.26 -27.33
C CYS A 569 -21.93 -32.48 -26.24
N ASP A 570 -20.77 -31.86 -26.38
CA ASP A 570 -19.77 -31.81 -25.32
C ASP A 570 -20.21 -30.80 -24.24
N GLN A 571 -20.21 -31.24 -22.99
CA GLN A 571 -20.57 -30.41 -21.84
C GLN A 571 -19.44 -29.46 -21.40
N VAL A 572 -18.20 -29.71 -21.82
CA VAL A 572 -17.02 -28.92 -21.41
C VAL A 572 -16.77 -27.76 -22.37
N THR A 573 -16.70 -28.01 -23.68
CA THR A 573 -16.58 -26.94 -24.70
C THR A 573 -17.93 -26.36 -25.13
N GLY A 574 -19.05 -26.97 -24.71
CA GLY A 574 -20.40 -26.59 -25.13
C GLY A 574 -20.69 -26.84 -26.62
N GLY A 575 -19.78 -27.46 -27.36
CA GLY A 575 -19.89 -27.67 -28.82
C GLY A 575 -20.65 -28.94 -29.20
N TYR A 576 -20.97 -29.05 -30.48
CA TYR A 576 -21.50 -30.27 -31.10
C TYR A 576 -20.41 -31.00 -31.89
N ASP A 577 -20.40 -32.32 -31.85
CA ASP A 577 -19.49 -33.20 -32.57
C ASP A 577 -20.27 -34.33 -33.26
N TYR A 578 -19.73 -34.86 -34.36
CA TYR A 578 -20.43 -35.75 -35.30
C TYR A 578 -19.63 -37.03 -35.52
N TYR A 579 -20.18 -38.14 -35.03
CA TYR A 579 -19.56 -39.47 -35.09
C TYR A 579 -20.32 -40.43 -36.00
N GLY A 580 -19.70 -41.57 -36.30
CA GLY A 580 -20.25 -42.60 -37.18
C GLY A 580 -19.84 -42.44 -38.64
N ASP A 581 -20.44 -43.26 -39.49
CA ASP A 581 -19.92 -43.50 -40.85
C ASP A 581 -19.99 -42.27 -41.76
N THR A 582 -20.96 -41.38 -41.58
CA THR A 582 -21.04 -40.10 -42.33
C THR A 582 -19.79 -39.24 -42.12
N SER A 583 -19.27 -39.18 -40.88
CA SER A 583 -18.06 -38.43 -40.53
C SER A 583 -16.82 -39.10 -41.13
N ASN A 584 -16.71 -40.43 -40.99
CA ASN A 584 -15.64 -41.24 -41.56
C ASN A 584 -15.59 -41.17 -43.10
N MET A 585 -16.75 -41.15 -43.75
CA MET A 585 -16.90 -41.10 -45.21
C MET A 585 -16.47 -39.73 -45.76
N SER A 586 -16.86 -38.64 -45.11
CA SER A 586 -16.43 -37.29 -45.51
C SER A 586 -14.91 -37.13 -45.43
N ALA A 587 -14.28 -37.61 -44.34
CA ALA A 587 -12.82 -37.60 -44.19
C ALA A 587 -12.11 -38.47 -45.25
N ARG A 588 -12.62 -39.67 -45.56
CA ARG A 588 -12.05 -40.50 -46.65
C ARG A 588 -12.21 -39.86 -48.03
N THR A 589 -13.31 -39.14 -48.26
CA THR A 589 -13.57 -38.41 -49.52
C THR A 589 -12.63 -37.22 -49.67
N GLU A 590 -12.22 -36.58 -48.57
CA GLU A 590 -11.19 -35.52 -48.56
C GLU A 590 -9.79 -36.09 -48.81
N ALA A 591 -9.44 -37.18 -48.13
CA ALA A 591 -8.10 -37.78 -48.17
C ALA A 591 -7.67 -38.29 -49.56
N ILE A 592 -8.62 -38.72 -50.41
CA ILE A 592 -8.34 -39.12 -51.80
C ILE A 592 -8.24 -37.92 -52.78
N GLY A 593 -8.62 -36.72 -52.34
CA GLY A 593 -8.61 -35.52 -53.19
C GLY A 593 -7.22 -34.91 -53.35
N ASN A 594 -6.99 -34.28 -54.50
CA ASN A 594 -5.80 -33.47 -54.75
C ASN A 594 -6.01 -32.02 -54.24
N GLY A 595 -4.93 -31.28 -54.05
CA GLY A 595 -4.94 -29.89 -53.64
C GLY A 595 -5.73 -29.03 -54.63
N GLY A 596 -6.56 -28.14 -54.10
CA GLY A 596 -7.45 -27.31 -54.90
C GLY A 596 -8.69 -28.02 -55.44
N GLN A 597 -8.80 -29.36 -55.28
CA GLN A 597 -9.94 -30.17 -55.72
C GLN A 597 -11.07 -30.15 -54.68
N VAL A 598 -12.29 -30.39 -55.14
CA VAL A 598 -13.48 -30.56 -54.29
C VAL A 598 -14.24 -31.79 -54.75
N VAL A 599 -14.27 -32.83 -53.91
CA VAL A 599 -14.90 -34.12 -54.20
C VAL A 599 -16.18 -34.27 -53.38
N LEU A 600 -17.28 -34.56 -54.05
CA LEU A 600 -18.58 -34.84 -53.47
C LEU A 600 -18.86 -36.34 -53.60
N THR A 601 -19.31 -36.99 -52.53
CA THR A 601 -19.91 -38.32 -52.67
C THR A 601 -21.24 -38.24 -53.43
N GLU A 602 -21.62 -39.33 -54.09
CA GLU A 602 -22.92 -39.50 -54.73
C GLU A 602 -24.10 -39.17 -53.79
N ALA A 603 -23.99 -39.53 -52.51
CA ALA A 603 -25.00 -39.18 -51.50
C ALA A 603 -25.16 -37.66 -51.31
N THR A 604 -24.09 -36.87 -51.42
CA THR A 604 -24.18 -35.40 -51.43
C THR A 604 -24.73 -34.88 -52.74
N TYR A 605 -24.31 -35.43 -53.88
CA TYR A 605 -24.79 -34.99 -55.20
C TYR A 605 -26.31 -35.20 -55.37
N TRP A 606 -26.86 -36.31 -54.88
CA TRP A 606 -28.30 -36.57 -54.87
C TRP A 606 -29.06 -35.90 -53.72
N ALA A 607 -28.39 -35.42 -52.66
CA ALA A 607 -29.01 -34.62 -51.60
C ALA A 607 -29.33 -33.17 -52.02
N LEU A 608 -28.77 -32.71 -53.15
CA LEU A 608 -29.16 -31.47 -53.83
C LEU A 608 -30.53 -31.63 -54.51
N SER A 609 -31.24 -30.53 -54.76
CA SER A 609 -32.36 -30.50 -55.71
C SER A 609 -31.87 -30.43 -57.16
N ASP A 610 -32.79 -30.61 -58.13
CA ASP A 610 -32.46 -30.55 -59.56
C ASP A 610 -31.96 -29.16 -59.99
N GLN A 611 -32.61 -28.09 -59.54
CA GLN A 611 -32.14 -26.72 -59.80
C GLN A 611 -30.75 -26.47 -59.21
N GLU A 612 -30.49 -26.96 -57.99
CA GLU A 612 -29.18 -26.82 -57.34
C GLU A 612 -28.08 -27.59 -58.08
N ARG A 613 -28.40 -28.73 -58.70
CA ARG A 613 -27.49 -29.43 -59.63
C ARG A 613 -27.27 -28.64 -60.93
N GLU A 614 -28.31 -28.05 -61.52
CA GLU A 614 -28.17 -27.20 -62.72
C GLU A 614 -27.32 -25.94 -62.49
N GLU A 615 -27.31 -25.41 -61.26
CA GLU A 615 -26.46 -24.27 -60.85
C GLU A 615 -24.99 -24.65 -60.54
N LEU A 616 -24.65 -25.94 -60.53
CA LEU A 616 -23.33 -26.45 -60.11
C LEU A 616 -22.61 -27.18 -61.24
N ASP A 617 -21.41 -26.69 -61.54
CA ASP A 617 -20.50 -27.28 -62.53
C ASP A 617 -19.83 -28.52 -61.91
N CYS A 618 -20.38 -29.71 -62.17
CA CYS A 618 -19.94 -30.98 -61.58
C CYS A 618 -19.61 -32.04 -62.64
N THR A 619 -18.50 -32.75 -62.45
CA THR A 619 -18.05 -33.87 -63.30
C THR A 619 -18.19 -35.19 -62.55
N ASP A 620 -18.86 -36.19 -63.13
CA ASP A 620 -18.88 -37.56 -62.61
C ASP A 620 -17.49 -38.22 -62.76
N MET A 621 -16.97 -38.79 -61.67
CA MET A 621 -15.68 -39.49 -61.59
C MET A 621 -15.84 -41.01 -61.42
N GLY A 622 -17.07 -41.52 -61.46
CA GLY A 622 -17.38 -42.94 -61.31
C GLY A 622 -17.21 -43.48 -59.88
N PRO A 623 -17.36 -44.81 -59.70
CA PRO A 623 -17.32 -45.47 -58.39
C PRO A 623 -15.90 -45.73 -57.90
N GLN A 624 -15.56 -45.19 -56.72
CA GLN A 624 -14.24 -45.29 -56.09
C GLN A 624 -14.26 -46.17 -54.84
N GLY A 625 -13.23 -47.00 -54.66
CA GLY A 625 -13.10 -47.87 -53.48
C GLY A 625 -12.48 -47.14 -52.30
N LEU A 626 -13.04 -47.33 -51.09
CA LEU A 626 -12.56 -46.70 -49.85
C LEU A 626 -12.35 -47.71 -48.72
N ARG A 627 -11.29 -47.55 -47.93
CA ARG A 627 -10.78 -48.48 -46.92
C ARG A 627 -11.75 -48.61 -45.76
N GLY A 628 -12.36 -49.78 -45.65
CA GLY A 628 -13.40 -50.01 -44.65
C GLY A 628 -14.71 -49.32 -45.00
N VAL A 629 -14.98 -49.07 -46.29
CA VAL A 629 -16.32 -49.05 -46.87
C VAL A 629 -16.49 -50.39 -47.62
N PRO A 630 -17.59 -51.14 -47.44
CA PRO A 630 -17.75 -52.46 -48.04
C PRO A 630 -18.23 -52.43 -49.52
N TYR A 631 -18.32 -51.25 -50.12
CA TYR A 631 -18.74 -51.01 -51.51
C TYR A 631 -17.98 -49.81 -52.08
N ALA A 632 -17.90 -49.72 -53.40
CA ALA A 632 -17.39 -48.53 -54.08
C ALA A 632 -18.46 -47.41 -54.08
N VAL A 633 -18.02 -46.16 -53.90
CA VAL A 633 -18.86 -44.97 -53.74
C VAL A 633 -18.72 -44.10 -54.99
N GLY A 634 -19.83 -43.72 -55.63
CA GLY A 634 -19.80 -42.77 -56.74
C GLY A 634 -19.23 -41.42 -56.28
N MET A 635 -18.32 -40.84 -57.05
CA MET A 635 -17.67 -39.56 -56.75
C MET A 635 -17.94 -38.53 -57.84
N TYR A 636 -18.15 -37.28 -57.44
CA TYR A 636 -18.38 -36.14 -58.33
C TYR A 636 -17.40 -35.02 -57.98
N GLN A 637 -16.63 -34.54 -58.95
CA GLN A 637 -15.79 -33.35 -58.79
C GLN A 637 -16.64 -32.09 -58.97
N LEU A 638 -16.60 -31.17 -58.02
CA LEU A 638 -17.10 -29.81 -58.20
C LEU A 638 -16.02 -28.94 -58.86
N ASN A 639 -16.30 -28.43 -60.05
CA ASN A 639 -15.41 -27.58 -60.85
C ASN A 639 -15.41 -26.13 -60.32
N ALA A 640 -14.99 -25.95 -59.07
CA ALA A 640 -15.07 -24.68 -58.34
C ALA A 640 -14.27 -23.53 -58.97
N VAL A 641 -13.12 -23.85 -59.58
CA VAL A 641 -12.32 -22.95 -60.42
C VAL A 641 -12.29 -23.57 -61.82
N LYS A 642 -12.82 -22.86 -62.82
CA LYS A 642 -12.90 -23.35 -64.20
C LYS A 642 -11.51 -23.45 -64.81
N GLY A 643 -11.24 -24.57 -65.50
CA GLY A 643 -9.96 -24.86 -66.15
C GLY A 643 -8.95 -25.62 -65.28
N ARG A 644 -9.17 -25.77 -63.96
CA ARG A 644 -8.30 -26.63 -63.14
C ARG A 644 -8.39 -28.08 -63.61
N HIS A 645 -7.23 -28.64 -63.92
CA HIS A 645 -6.99 -30.07 -64.06
C HIS A 645 -6.27 -30.58 -62.81
N TYR A 646 -6.43 -31.87 -62.51
CA TYR A 646 -5.85 -32.54 -61.36
C TYR A 646 -5.24 -33.87 -61.83
N ALA A 647 -4.35 -34.44 -61.03
CA ALA A 647 -3.97 -35.84 -61.19
C ALA A 647 -5.14 -36.78 -60.83
N ASP A 648 -4.95 -38.08 -61.02
CA ASP A 648 -5.89 -39.10 -60.52
C ASP A 648 -6.12 -38.97 -59.00
N LEU A 649 -7.23 -39.55 -58.52
CA LEU A 649 -7.54 -39.60 -57.10
C LEU A 649 -6.48 -40.42 -56.35
N ARG A 650 -5.97 -39.88 -55.24
CA ARG A 650 -4.89 -40.46 -54.44
C ARG A 650 -5.31 -41.80 -53.87
N THR A 651 -4.44 -42.81 -53.89
CA THR A 651 -4.75 -44.06 -53.19
C THR A 651 -4.65 -43.84 -51.68
N GLU A 652 -5.41 -44.62 -50.89
CA GLU A 652 -5.40 -44.50 -49.42
C GLU A 652 -4.10 -45.01 -48.77
N ILE A 653 -3.08 -45.38 -49.55
CA ILE A 653 -1.71 -45.57 -49.08
C ILE A 653 -0.97 -44.23 -49.16
N ASP A 654 -1.06 -43.56 -50.31
CA ASP A 654 -0.49 -42.22 -50.59
C ASP A 654 -1.18 -41.09 -49.79
N ALA A 655 -2.31 -41.39 -49.15
CA ALA A 655 -3.01 -40.49 -48.23
C ALA A 655 -2.70 -40.74 -46.74
N ILE A 656 -1.88 -41.75 -46.42
CA ILE A 656 -1.52 -42.14 -45.04
C ILE A 656 -0.01 -42.03 -44.78
N LEU A 657 0.81 -42.17 -45.82
CA LEU A 657 2.20 -41.74 -45.77
C LEU A 657 2.25 -40.22 -46.04
N PRO A 658 2.91 -39.43 -45.18
CA PRO A 658 3.32 -38.07 -45.56
C PRO A 658 4.36 -38.13 -46.69
N ASP A 659 4.50 -37.01 -47.40
CA ASP A 659 5.35 -36.83 -48.58
C ASP A 659 6.84 -36.63 -48.17
N ASP A 660 7.34 -37.57 -47.34
CA ASP A 660 8.61 -37.48 -46.61
C ASP A 660 9.67 -38.44 -47.18
N GLY A 661 10.54 -37.94 -48.07
CA GLY A 661 11.94 -38.38 -48.10
C GLY A 661 12.55 -38.83 -49.44
N LEU A 662 13.13 -37.87 -50.17
CA LEU A 662 14.49 -38.08 -50.69
C LEU A 662 15.46 -37.45 -49.68
N ASP A 663 15.88 -38.26 -48.69
CA ASP A 663 17.30 -38.52 -48.41
C ASP A 663 17.44 -39.59 -47.31
N ASP A 664 18.57 -40.30 -47.29
CA ASP A 664 18.82 -41.53 -46.54
C ASP A 664 18.37 -41.55 -45.06
N THR A 665 17.43 -42.45 -44.71
CA THR A 665 17.49 -43.33 -43.51
C THR A 665 16.34 -44.37 -43.44
N GLY A 666 16.08 -45.07 -44.55
CA GLY A 666 15.00 -46.07 -44.69
C GLY A 666 15.12 -47.38 -43.87
N SER A 667 15.49 -47.32 -42.58
CA SER A 667 15.57 -48.50 -41.70
C SER A 667 15.40 -48.26 -40.18
N GLU A 668 15.47 -47.01 -39.67
CA GLU A 668 15.62 -46.78 -38.20
C GLU A 668 14.33 -46.81 -37.35
N GLY A 669 13.15 -46.96 -37.96
CA GLY A 669 11.86 -47.02 -37.24
C GLY A 669 11.73 -48.15 -36.19
N THR A 670 12.66 -49.12 -36.19
CA THR A 670 12.75 -50.16 -35.16
C THR A 670 13.81 -49.86 -34.08
N GLU A 671 14.85 -49.08 -34.39
CA GLU A 671 15.94 -48.76 -33.45
C GLU A 671 15.66 -47.57 -32.54
N ALA A 672 14.72 -46.68 -32.90
CA ALA A 672 14.27 -45.59 -32.03
C ALA A 672 13.73 -46.06 -30.65
N LEU A 673 13.31 -47.32 -30.53
CA LEU A 673 12.93 -47.95 -29.26
C LEU A 673 14.14 -48.39 -28.41
N LEU A 674 15.29 -48.71 -29.04
CA LEU A 674 16.54 -49.10 -28.38
C LEU A 674 17.44 -47.88 -28.07
N SER A 675 17.45 -46.87 -28.94
CA SER A 675 18.27 -45.65 -28.78
C SER A 675 17.88 -44.81 -27.55
N SER A 676 16.73 -45.05 -26.91
CA SER A 676 16.38 -44.48 -25.60
C SER A 676 17.20 -45.03 -24.40
N ALA A 677 18.16 -45.92 -24.68
CA ALA A 677 19.28 -46.27 -23.80
C ALA A 677 20.50 -45.31 -23.90
N GLY A 678 20.41 -44.24 -24.69
CA GLY A 678 21.42 -43.17 -24.74
C GLY A 678 21.79 -42.67 -23.33
N ALA A 679 23.08 -42.59 -23.06
CA ALA A 679 23.61 -42.46 -21.70
C ALA A 679 23.09 -41.20 -20.98
N LEU A 680 22.24 -41.41 -19.97
CA LEU A 680 21.77 -40.34 -19.09
C LEU A 680 22.96 -39.68 -18.39
N THR A 681 23.11 -38.36 -18.58
CA THR A 681 24.14 -37.55 -17.94
C THR A 681 23.54 -36.57 -16.92
N GLY A 682 24.31 -36.19 -15.91
CA GLY A 682 23.91 -35.18 -14.94
C GLY A 682 22.71 -35.56 -14.06
N PRO A 683 21.88 -34.59 -13.59
CA PRO A 683 20.84 -34.84 -12.59
C PRO A 683 19.77 -35.86 -13.01
N ALA A 684 19.46 -35.95 -14.31
CA ALA A 684 18.50 -36.93 -14.83
C ALA A 684 18.96 -38.38 -14.61
N ALA A 685 20.28 -38.65 -14.65
CA ALA A 685 20.83 -39.97 -14.35
C ALA A 685 20.58 -40.37 -12.89
N ALA A 686 20.83 -39.44 -11.95
CA ALA A 686 20.58 -39.65 -10.53
C ALA A 686 19.09 -39.83 -10.22
N ILE A 687 18.22 -39.06 -10.89
CA ILE A 687 16.76 -39.22 -10.77
C ILE A 687 16.31 -40.59 -11.31
N SER A 688 16.79 -41.01 -12.49
CA SER A 688 16.43 -42.31 -13.07
C SER A 688 16.90 -43.47 -12.18
N ALA A 689 18.11 -43.41 -11.64
CA ALA A 689 18.61 -44.43 -10.71
C ALA A 689 17.76 -44.54 -9.42
N VAL A 690 17.31 -43.42 -8.86
CA VAL A 690 16.39 -43.40 -7.70
C VAL A 690 15.03 -43.99 -8.07
N LEU A 691 14.43 -43.58 -9.20
CA LEU A 691 13.13 -44.10 -9.63
C LEU A 691 13.19 -45.61 -9.93
N SER A 692 14.22 -46.05 -10.66
CA SER A 692 14.45 -47.47 -10.97
C SER A 692 14.62 -48.30 -9.69
N SER A 693 15.35 -47.78 -8.70
CA SER A 693 15.44 -48.39 -7.36
C SER A 693 14.07 -48.47 -6.66
N CYS A 694 13.30 -47.39 -6.62
CA CYS A 694 11.97 -47.37 -6.00
C CYS A 694 10.95 -48.32 -6.66
N PHE A 695 11.04 -48.55 -7.98
CA PHE A 695 10.13 -49.44 -8.71
C PHE A 695 10.68 -50.86 -8.90
N SER A 696 11.96 -51.12 -8.63
CA SER A 696 12.59 -52.45 -8.71
C SER A 696 11.90 -53.59 -7.94
N PRO A 697 11.22 -53.37 -6.78
CA PRO A 697 10.53 -54.47 -6.07
C PRO A 697 9.30 -55.02 -6.80
N TYR A 698 8.81 -54.32 -7.83
CA TYR A 698 7.64 -54.74 -8.61
C TYR A 698 8.05 -55.51 -9.88
N PRO A 699 7.30 -56.55 -10.28
CA PRO A 699 7.50 -57.20 -11.58
C PRO A 699 7.15 -56.24 -12.74
N PRO A 700 7.73 -56.41 -13.94
CA PRO A 700 7.71 -55.39 -14.99
C PRO A 700 6.30 -55.00 -15.46
N THR A 701 5.41 -55.99 -15.67
CA THR A 701 3.98 -55.79 -15.93
C THR A 701 3.29 -54.82 -14.94
N ARG A 702 3.66 -54.87 -13.66
CA ARG A 702 3.12 -53.94 -12.65
C ARG A 702 3.80 -52.58 -12.67
N ARG A 703 5.13 -52.51 -12.88
CA ARG A 703 5.85 -51.22 -12.93
C ARG A 703 5.22 -50.25 -13.93
N ILE A 704 4.87 -50.70 -15.13
CA ILE A 704 4.19 -49.87 -16.15
C ILE A 704 2.91 -49.25 -15.57
N LYS A 705 2.08 -50.06 -14.90
CA LYS A 705 0.78 -49.63 -14.36
C LYS A 705 0.92 -48.68 -13.17
N GLU A 706 1.86 -48.91 -12.27
CA GLU A 706 2.12 -48.02 -11.13
C GLU A 706 2.82 -46.70 -11.56
N LEU A 707 3.54 -46.71 -12.69
CA LEU A 707 4.14 -45.51 -13.30
C LEU A 707 3.15 -44.64 -14.07
N GLN A 708 2.10 -45.24 -14.64
CA GLN A 708 1.11 -44.51 -15.45
C GLN A 708 0.55 -43.23 -14.78
N PRO A 709 0.04 -43.24 -13.51
CA PRO A 709 -0.45 -42.01 -12.88
C PRO A 709 0.64 -40.96 -12.60
N LEU A 710 1.93 -41.33 -12.59
CA LEU A 710 3.05 -40.38 -12.55
C LEU A 710 3.34 -39.80 -13.93
N LEU A 711 3.30 -40.61 -14.99
CA LEU A 711 3.47 -40.15 -16.38
C LEU A 711 2.35 -39.17 -16.77
N GLU A 712 1.09 -39.50 -16.45
CA GLU A 712 -0.07 -38.61 -16.63
C GLU A 712 0.09 -37.31 -15.85
N LYS A 713 0.46 -37.37 -14.56
CA LYS A 713 0.67 -36.17 -13.72
C LYS A 713 1.79 -35.24 -14.24
N TRP A 714 2.80 -35.77 -14.91
CA TRP A 714 3.87 -34.98 -15.52
C TRP A 714 3.63 -34.72 -17.03
N ALA A 715 2.45 -35.05 -17.56
CA ALA A 715 2.06 -34.94 -18.97
C ALA A 715 3.11 -35.56 -19.92
N ILE A 716 3.42 -36.84 -19.71
CA ILE A 716 4.34 -37.63 -20.53
C ILE A 716 3.54 -38.72 -21.25
N PRO A 717 3.45 -38.69 -22.59
CA PRO A 717 2.76 -39.72 -23.34
C PRO A 717 3.54 -41.05 -23.25
N ALA A 718 2.84 -42.12 -22.89
CA ALA A 718 3.37 -43.48 -22.96
C ALA A 718 3.03 -44.10 -24.34
N PRO A 719 4.00 -44.31 -25.24
CA PRO A 719 3.74 -44.86 -26.56
C PRO A 719 3.32 -46.34 -26.49
N PRO A 720 2.46 -46.84 -27.39
CA PRO A 720 1.99 -48.23 -27.35
C PRO A 720 3.17 -49.23 -27.42
N ARG A 721 3.24 -50.17 -26.47
CA ARG A 721 4.35 -51.13 -26.37
C ARG A 721 4.38 -52.08 -27.57
N ASN A 722 5.41 -51.96 -28.40
CA ASN A 722 5.71 -52.93 -29.45
C ASN A 722 6.02 -54.32 -28.83
N ARG A 723 5.42 -55.38 -29.35
CA ARG A 723 5.60 -56.77 -28.88
C ARG A 723 7.04 -57.27 -28.96
N ARG A 724 7.91 -56.63 -29.77
CA ARG A 724 9.33 -56.99 -29.91
C ARG A 724 10.23 -56.45 -28.78
N VAL A 725 9.78 -55.48 -27.99
CA VAL A 725 10.58 -54.85 -26.90
C VAL A 725 10.23 -55.52 -25.56
N SER A 726 11.21 -55.81 -24.72
CA SER A 726 10.97 -56.41 -23.40
C SER A 726 10.22 -55.44 -22.48
N GLU A 727 9.56 -55.98 -21.45
CA GLU A 727 8.87 -55.14 -20.47
C GLU A 727 9.84 -54.41 -19.53
N GLU A 728 11.04 -54.94 -19.33
CA GLU A 728 12.10 -54.31 -18.54
C GLU A 728 12.62 -53.05 -19.27
N ASP A 729 12.96 -53.18 -20.55
CA ASP A 729 13.48 -52.09 -21.39
C ASP A 729 12.41 -51.01 -21.61
N TYR A 730 11.17 -51.41 -21.87
CA TYR A 730 10.04 -50.48 -22.01
C TYR A 730 9.74 -49.74 -20.69
N CYS A 731 9.83 -50.41 -19.53
CA CYS A 731 9.78 -49.72 -18.23
C CYS A 731 10.92 -48.70 -18.09
N GLN A 732 12.15 -49.09 -18.41
CA GLN A 732 13.31 -48.23 -18.23
C GLN A 732 13.28 -47.02 -19.18
N GLY A 733 12.79 -47.17 -20.41
CA GLY A 733 12.56 -46.06 -21.34
C GLY A 733 11.53 -45.05 -20.81
N LEU A 734 10.43 -45.51 -20.18
CA LEU A 734 9.46 -44.62 -19.51
C LEU A 734 10.07 -43.92 -18.28
N LEU A 735 10.85 -44.63 -17.48
CA LEU A 735 11.58 -44.07 -16.33
C LEU A 735 12.58 -42.99 -16.73
N ASN A 736 13.35 -43.24 -17.80
CA ASN A 736 14.31 -42.27 -18.35
C ASN A 736 13.61 -41.00 -18.87
N ARG A 737 12.46 -41.13 -19.55
CA ARG A 737 11.63 -40.00 -20.00
C ARG A 737 11.09 -39.18 -18.83
N LEU A 738 10.61 -39.83 -17.77
CA LEU A 738 10.16 -39.17 -16.53
C LEU A 738 11.31 -38.43 -15.83
N ALA A 739 12.47 -39.08 -15.69
CA ALA A 739 13.64 -38.50 -15.06
C ALA A 739 14.15 -37.24 -15.78
N ASN A 740 14.19 -37.26 -17.12
CA ASN A 740 14.55 -36.09 -17.93
C ASN A 740 13.60 -34.91 -17.68
N LYS A 741 12.27 -35.13 -17.73
CA LYS A 741 11.30 -34.03 -17.55
C LYS A 741 11.31 -33.46 -16.12
N MET A 742 11.51 -34.32 -15.11
CA MET A 742 11.72 -33.88 -13.73
C MET A 742 13.02 -33.07 -13.55
N SER A 743 14.11 -33.48 -14.22
CA SER A 743 15.40 -32.76 -14.21
C SER A 743 15.27 -31.35 -14.80
N THR A 744 14.57 -31.17 -15.92
CA THR A 744 14.37 -29.85 -16.55
C THR A 744 13.64 -28.88 -15.62
N VAL A 745 12.58 -29.34 -14.95
CA VAL A 745 11.82 -28.52 -13.99
C VAL A 745 12.64 -28.17 -12.75
N ALA A 746 13.48 -29.09 -12.26
CA ALA A 746 14.40 -28.81 -11.15
C ALA A 746 15.40 -27.70 -11.49
N VAL A 747 16.04 -27.77 -12.66
CA VAL A 747 17.03 -26.78 -13.12
C VAL A 747 16.37 -25.40 -13.36
N MET A 748 15.18 -25.36 -13.94
CA MET A 748 14.43 -24.11 -14.12
C MET A 748 14.04 -23.46 -12.78
N LYS A 749 13.60 -24.26 -11.80
CA LYS A 749 13.27 -23.75 -10.46
C LYS A 749 14.50 -23.23 -9.70
N GLN A 750 15.68 -23.80 -9.95
CA GLN A 750 16.93 -23.32 -9.35
C GLN A 750 17.37 -21.97 -9.94
N LYS A 751 17.22 -21.76 -11.27
CA LYS A 751 17.44 -20.44 -11.90
C LYS A 751 16.57 -19.33 -11.31
N PHE A 752 15.32 -19.63 -10.95
CA PHE A 752 14.38 -18.66 -10.39
C PHE A 752 14.72 -18.22 -8.95
N ASN A 753 15.48 -19.04 -8.21
CA ASN A 753 15.82 -18.79 -6.80
C ASN A 753 17.24 -18.19 -6.59
N GLY A 754 17.92 -17.77 -7.66
CA GLY A 754 19.16 -16.98 -7.57
C GLY A 754 20.43 -17.69 -7.07
N VAL A 755 20.36 -18.99 -6.71
CA VAL A 755 21.53 -19.76 -6.23
C VAL A 755 22.29 -20.36 -7.42
N GLY A 756 23.37 -19.69 -7.83
CA GLY A 756 24.29 -20.19 -8.85
C GLY A 756 25.24 -21.27 -8.32
N GLY A 757 25.36 -22.40 -9.03
CA GLY A 757 26.37 -23.42 -8.76
C GLY A 757 25.88 -24.86 -8.93
N PHE A 758 25.97 -25.39 -10.14
CA PHE A 758 25.94 -26.85 -10.39
C PHE A 758 26.90 -27.28 -11.52
N ALA A 759 28.05 -26.60 -11.62
CA ALA A 759 29.17 -27.06 -12.42
C ALA A 759 30.05 -27.99 -11.55
N SER A 760 30.40 -29.16 -12.10
CA SER A 760 31.26 -30.18 -11.48
C SER A 760 30.79 -30.81 -10.15
N MET A 761 29.96 -31.87 -10.25
CA MET A 761 29.98 -32.98 -9.30
C MET A 761 29.80 -34.32 -10.03
N SER A 762 30.91 -34.92 -10.45
CA SER A 762 30.95 -36.32 -10.89
C SER A 762 30.94 -37.27 -9.68
N GLY A 763 29.77 -37.44 -9.05
CA GLY A 763 29.63 -38.28 -7.86
C GLY A 763 28.19 -38.68 -7.57
N THR A 764 27.86 -39.96 -7.79
CA THR A 764 26.54 -40.52 -7.50
C THR A 764 26.32 -40.67 -6.00
N ASN A 765 25.54 -39.76 -5.40
CA ASN A 765 25.02 -39.94 -4.05
C ASN A 765 23.64 -39.31 -3.86
N VAL A 766 22.68 -40.08 -3.37
CA VAL A 766 21.25 -39.70 -3.33
C VAL A 766 20.94 -38.66 -2.24
N GLY A 767 21.74 -38.60 -1.17
CA GLY A 767 21.49 -37.73 -0.02
C GLY A 767 21.50 -36.23 -0.34
N THR A 768 22.38 -35.79 -1.26
CA THR A 768 22.59 -34.37 -1.58
C THR A 768 21.35 -33.72 -2.22
N LEU A 769 20.63 -34.46 -3.09
CA LEU A 769 19.39 -34.01 -3.73
C LEU A 769 18.23 -33.84 -2.73
N SER A 770 18.27 -34.54 -1.60
CA SER A 770 17.28 -34.39 -0.53
C SER A 770 17.58 -33.21 0.40
N GLN A 771 18.87 -32.87 0.62
CA GLN A 771 19.24 -31.72 1.48
C GLN A 771 19.00 -30.38 0.79
N GLN A 772 19.17 -30.29 -0.53
CA GLN A 772 18.90 -29.06 -1.29
C GLN A 772 17.41 -28.86 -1.65
N GLY A 773 16.50 -29.68 -1.11
CA GLY A 773 15.05 -29.55 -1.31
C GLY A 773 14.55 -29.85 -2.72
N VAL A 774 15.42 -30.32 -3.63
CA VAL A 774 15.09 -30.61 -5.04
C VAL A 774 14.13 -31.81 -5.15
N ILE A 775 14.33 -32.84 -4.30
CA ILE A 775 13.50 -34.04 -4.27
C ILE A 775 13.11 -34.37 -2.83
N ASN A 776 11.82 -34.34 -2.51
CA ASN A 776 11.31 -34.86 -1.24
C ASN A 776 11.20 -36.39 -1.31
N VAL A 777 12.29 -37.09 -0.98
CA VAL A 777 12.37 -38.56 -1.01
C VAL A 777 11.29 -39.20 -0.12
N ALA A 778 10.97 -38.57 1.02
CA ALA A 778 9.91 -39.01 1.93
C ALA A 778 8.48 -38.80 1.38
N ALA A 779 8.29 -38.06 0.28
CA ALA A 779 7.02 -37.96 -0.44
C ALA A 779 6.91 -39.03 -1.54
N LEU A 780 8.01 -39.35 -2.24
CA LEU A 780 8.07 -40.45 -3.21
C LEU A 780 7.88 -41.82 -2.52
N ALA A 781 8.55 -42.05 -1.38
CA ALA A 781 8.33 -43.25 -0.56
C ALA A 781 6.87 -43.38 -0.10
N ARG A 782 6.20 -42.26 0.22
CA ARG A 782 4.77 -42.22 0.59
C ARG A 782 3.79 -42.35 -0.59
N LEU A 783 4.26 -42.31 -1.83
CA LEU A 783 3.49 -42.73 -3.00
C LEU A 783 3.61 -44.25 -3.20
N ALA A 784 4.84 -44.79 -3.17
CA ALA A 784 5.06 -46.23 -3.26
C ALA A 784 4.35 -47.02 -2.15
N SER A 785 4.27 -46.48 -0.93
CA SER A 785 3.63 -47.14 0.22
C SER A 785 2.09 -47.09 0.24
N ARG A 786 1.41 -46.56 -0.79
CA ARG A 786 -0.06 -46.42 -0.79
C ARG A 786 -0.83 -47.65 -1.28
N HIS A 787 -0.18 -48.62 -1.94
CA HIS A 787 -0.83 -49.86 -2.40
C HIS A 787 -0.23 -51.16 -1.82
N THR A 788 0.80 -51.09 -0.98
CA THR A 788 1.36 -52.25 -0.28
C THR A 788 0.74 -52.46 1.11
N SER A 789 -0.52 -52.88 1.16
CA SER A 789 -1.18 -53.31 2.42
C SER A 789 -1.10 -54.82 2.59
N CYS A 790 0.02 -55.35 3.09
CA CYS A 790 0.12 -56.76 3.51
C CYS A 790 1.30 -57.04 4.47
N ALA A 791 1.01 -57.09 5.78
CA ALA A 791 1.84 -57.70 6.84
C ALA A 791 3.22 -56.99 7.13
N PRO A 792 4.02 -57.44 8.13
CA PRO A 792 4.12 -56.63 9.36
C PRO A 792 5.55 -56.22 9.78
N ALA A 793 5.63 -55.43 10.84
CA ALA A 793 6.83 -54.67 11.24
C ALA A 793 7.99 -55.47 11.86
N THR A 794 9.21 -55.03 11.57
CA THR A 794 10.42 -55.25 12.39
C THR A 794 11.24 -53.96 12.49
N ARG A 795 12.17 -53.89 13.47
CA ARG A 795 12.98 -52.70 13.81
C ARG A 795 14.38 -52.81 13.19
N GLY A 796 15.07 -51.68 12.96
CA GLY A 796 16.53 -51.65 13.14
C GLY A 796 17.35 -50.64 12.31
N CYS A 797 18.51 -50.31 12.88
CA CYS A 797 19.74 -49.82 12.24
C CYS A 797 19.70 -48.56 11.36
N SER A 798 19.93 -47.42 12.01
CA SER A 798 20.71 -46.31 11.45
C SER A 798 22.17 -46.69 11.21
N ILE A 799 22.79 -46.20 10.13
CA ILE A 799 24.26 -46.01 10.04
C ILE A 799 24.55 -44.56 9.61
N SER A 800 25.62 -43.99 10.15
CA SER A 800 25.93 -42.56 10.14
C SER A 800 27.21 -42.22 9.37
N ASN A 801 27.28 -40.98 8.87
CA ASN A 801 28.51 -40.18 8.78
C ASN A 801 28.10 -38.69 8.88
N SER A 802 28.88 -37.77 9.48
CA SER A 802 30.24 -37.88 10.04
C SER A 802 30.39 -37.08 11.36
N ALA A 803 31.54 -37.22 12.03
CA ALA A 803 32.03 -36.25 13.03
C ALA A 803 32.59 -34.99 12.31
N ALA A 804 33.03 -33.89 12.95
CA ALA A 804 33.20 -33.53 14.37
C ALA A 804 32.93 -31.98 14.52
N SER A 805 33.11 -31.25 15.64
CA SER A 805 33.69 -31.50 16.97
C SER A 805 33.20 -30.45 18.00
N ARG A 806 33.18 -30.80 19.31
CA ARG A 806 33.46 -29.99 20.54
C ARG A 806 33.09 -28.48 20.54
N GLN A 807 32.39 -27.88 21.51
CA GLN A 807 32.02 -28.23 22.91
C GLN A 807 30.96 -27.16 23.41
N SER A 808 30.38 -27.10 24.64
CA SER A 808 30.56 -27.79 25.93
C SER A 808 29.30 -27.71 26.85
N SER A 809 29.41 -28.38 28.00
CA SER A 809 28.59 -28.50 29.24
C SER A 809 28.44 -27.25 30.14
N PRO A 810 27.64 -27.24 31.27
CA PRO A 810 26.50 -28.10 31.68
C PRO A 810 25.30 -27.47 32.50
N LYS A 811 24.14 -28.16 32.48
CA LYS A 811 23.16 -28.49 33.56
C LYS A 811 22.95 -27.60 34.82
N ARG A 812 21.67 -27.26 35.10
CA ARG A 812 20.87 -27.43 36.37
C ARG A 812 19.45 -26.81 36.18
N SER A 813 18.38 -27.03 36.97
CA SER A 813 17.72 -28.23 37.57
C SER A 813 16.57 -27.80 38.53
N LYS A 814 15.49 -28.61 38.70
CA LYS A 814 14.25 -28.44 39.55
C LYS A 814 13.05 -27.82 38.78
N LEU A 815 11.77 -28.23 38.89
CA LEU A 815 10.86 -28.65 40.00
C LEU A 815 10.48 -27.47 40.95
N VAL A 816 9.23 -27.23 41.38
CA VAL A 816 8.21 -28.13 42.00
C VAL A 816 6.74 -27.64 41.77
N PHE A 817 5.80 -28.59 41.68
CA PHE A 817 4.32 -28.59 41.95
C PHE A 817 3.57 -27.32 42.46
N ARG A 818 2.30 -27.15 41.99
CA ARG A 818 1.09 -27.60 42.75
C ARG A 818 -0.23 -27.62 41.94
N LEU A 819 -1.13 -28.54 42.32
CA LEU A 819 -2.58 -28.56 42.07
C LEU A 819 -3.34 -28.18 43.37
N PRO A 820 -4.68 -28.03 43.34
CA PRO A 820 -5.52 -29.14 43.81
C PRO A 820 -6.82 -29.40 43.00
N ASP A 821 -7.37 -30.60 43.21
CA ASP A 821 -8.67 -31.15 42.76
C ASP A 821 -9.79 -30.87 43.81
N GLU A 822 -11.08 -31.29 43.72
CA GLU A 822 -11.81 -32.17 42.76
C GLU A 822 -13.15 -31.49 42.30
N GLU A 823 -14.43 -31.97 42.31
CA GLU A 823 -15.17 -33.19 42.72
C GLU A 823 -16.54 -33.28 41.94
N ALA A 824 -17.38 -34.27 42.30
CA ALA A 824 -18.76 -34.69 41.91
C ALA A 824 -19.89 -33.64 41.62
N ASP A 825 -21.08 -33.92 41.03
CA ASP A 825 -21.75 -35.03 40.26
C ASP A 825 -23.16 -34.51 39.79
N ASP A 826 -24.09 -35.18 39.05
CA ASP A 826 -24.10 -36.13 37.90
C ASP A 826 -25.58 -36.25 37.37
N MET A 827 -25.80 -37.03 36.29
CA MET A 827 -27.05 -37.71 35.87
C MET A 827 -28.08 -36.93 34.99
N LYS A 828 -28.98 -37.69 34.34
CA LYS A 828 -29.80 -37.37 33.13
C LYS A 828 -31.31 -37.79 33.32
N PRO A 829 -32.20 -37.92 32.29
CA PRO A 829 -32.77 -36.93 31.34
C PRO A 829 -34.33 -37.02 31.04
N ARG A 830 -34.95 -35.92 30.53
CA ARG A 830 -36.18 -35.87 29.64
C ARG A 830 -37.53 -36.46 30.18
N PRO A 831 -38.71 -36.38 29.48
CA PRO A 831 -39.13 -35.71 28.22
C PRO A 831 -40.29 -34.64 28.40
N PRO A 832 -41.51 -34.63 27.76
CA PRO A 832 -41.95 -33.47 26.93
C PRO A 832 -43.42 -32.92 27.07
N ASP A 833 -43.68 -31.78 26.37
CA ASP A 833 -44.98 -31.31 25.80
C ASP A 833 -46.14 -30.91 26.77
N PRO A 834 -47.18 -30.12 26.37
CA PRO A 834 -47.68 -29.85 25.00
C PRO A 834 -48.06 -28.39 24.58
N LEU A 835 -48.49 -28.29 23.33
CA LEU A 835 -49.12 -27.17 22.59
C LEU A 835 -50.57 -26.86 23.09
N PRO A 836 -51.18 -25.66 22.83
CA PRO A 836 -51.54 -25.20 21.48
C PRO A 836 -51.43 -23.68 21.15
N SER A 837 -51.71 -23.37 19.88
CA SER A 837 -51.76 -22.07 19.19
C SER A 837 -53.23 -21.65 18.89
N PRO A 838 -53.59 -20.76 17.93
CA PRO A 838 -52.91 -19.60 17.29
C PRO A 838 -53.82 -18.32 17.27
N THR A 839 -53.39 -17.22 16.62
CA THR A 839 -54.30 -16.37 15.81
C THR A 839 -53.57 -15.57 14.71
N SER A 840 -54.32 -15.19 13.66
CA SER A 840 -54.00 -14.45 12.40
C SER A 840 -52.84 -13.41 12.47
N ASN A 841 -51.89 -13.29 11.54
CA ASN A 841 -51.78 -13.48 10.06
C ASN A 841 -52.24 -12.27 9.18
N GLU A 842 -51.56 -12.12 8.03
CA GLU A 842 -51.71 -11.13 6.92
C GLU A 842 -51.33 -9.64 7.17
N GLU A 843 -50.60 -8.89 6.33
CA GLU A 843 -50.49 -8.75 4.84
C GLU A 843 -51.63 -7.88 4.24
N GLU A 844 -51.45 -6.94 3.28
CA GLU A 844 -50.30 -6.30 2.59
C GLU A 844 -50.80 -5.04 1.80
N VAL A 845 -49.93 -4.30 1.06
CA VAL A 845 -50.22 -3.47 -0.16
C VAL A 845 -50.85 -2.03 -0.11
N CYS A 846 -50.13 -1.09 -0.76
CA CYS A 846 -50.51 0.15 -1.50
C CYS A 846 -51.17 1.47 -0.95
N MET A 847 -50.55 2.58 -1.44
CA MET A 847 -51.13 3.77 -2.13
C MET A 847 -51.94 4.89 -1.40
N ARG A 848 -51.27 6.03 -1.24
CA ARG A 848 -51.68 7.44 -1.50
C ARG A 848 -53.19 7.80 -1.62
N ARG A 849 -53.71 8.62 -0.68
CA ARG A 849 -54.46 9.91 -0.91
C ARG A 849 -54.66 10.68 0.41
N VAL A 850 -54.19 11.92 0.56
CA VAL A 850 -54.83 13.24 0.25
C VAL A 850 -55.82 13.79 1.31
N ALA A 851 -55.26 14.62 2.21
CA ALA A 851 -55.71 15.94 2.70
C ALA A 851 -57.11 16.23 3.30
N LYS A 852 -57.08 16.85 4.51
CA LYS A 852 -57.88 18.03 4.95
C LYS A 852 -57.12 18.69 6.14
N SER A 853 -56.79 20.00 6.14
CA SER A 853 -57.63 21.19 6.42
C SER A 853 -57.71 21.50 7.94
N GLN A 854 -57.47 22.71 8.48
CA GLN A 854 -57.42 24.07 7.89
C GLN A 854 -56.74 25.14 8.79
N ARG A 855 -56.44 26.34 8.24
CA ARG A 855 -56.19 27.68 8.90
C ARG A 855 -54.80 27.90 9.56
N THR A 856 -54.16 29.09 9.53
CA THR A 856 -54.48 30.41 8.88
C THR A 856 -53.21 31.28 8.70
N HIS A 857 -53.20 32.18 7.68
CA HIS A 857 -52.36 33.39 7.44
C HIS A 857 -50.83 33.35 7.72
N ALA A 858 -49.90 33.51 6.77
CA ALA A 858 -49.62 34.59 5.77
C ALA A 858 -48.69 35.71 6.30
N GLY A 859 -47.67 36.20 5.57
CA GLY A 859 -47.10 35.76 4.27
C GLY A 859 -46.24 36.85 3.57
N ARG A 860 -45.60 36.50 2.42
CA ARG A 860 -44.72 37.34 1.53
C ARG A 860 -43.32 37.65 2.09
N ASN A 861 -42.24 37.87 1.32
CA ASN A 861 -41.78 37.61 -0.08
C ASN A 861 -40.22 37.59 0.02
N TRP A 862 -39.39 36.78 -0.67
CA TRP A 862 -39.29 36.31 -2.07
C TRP A 862 -38.45 37.23 -3.00
N GLU A 863 -37.30 36.71 -3.50
CA GLU A 863 -36.42 37.18 -4.60
C GLU A 863 -35.64 38.53 -4.43
N ALA A 864 -34.48 38.80 -5.06
CA ALA A 864 -33.53 38.02 -5.89
C ALA A 864 -32.17 38.78 -6.10
N PHE A 865 -31.32 38.30 -7.05
CA PHE A 865 -30.26 38.99 -7.82
C PHE A 865 -28.79 39.07 -7.32
N LEU A 866 -28.02 38.05 -7.73
CA LEU A 866 -26.83 38.10 -8.61
C LEU A 866 -25.97 39.39 -8.77
N ALA A 867 -24.67 39.21 -8.44
CA ALA A 867 -23.47 39.44 -9.29
C ALA A 867 -22.85 40.84 -9.55
N HIS A 868 -21.50 40.83 -9.63
CA HIS A 868 -20.55 41.91 -10.01
C HIS A 868 -20.47 43.11 -9.03
N ARG A 869 -19.38 43.89 -8.93
CA ARG A 869 -18.14 44.05 -9.72
C ARG A 869 -16.97 44.57 -8.84
N ASP A 870 -15.72 44.51 -9.33
CA ASP A 870 -14.57 45.22 -8.75
C ASP A 870 -14.72 46.76 -8.79
N SER A 871 -14.23 47.48 -7.76
CA SER A 871 -12.92 48.19 -7.83
C SER A 871 -12.61 49.14 -6.65
N LYS A 872 -11.40 49.01 -6.09
CA LYS A 872 -10.44 50.04 -5.59
C LYS A 872 -10.81 51.17 -4.60
N THR A 873 -9.79 51.43 -3.75
CA THR A 873 -9.30 52.70 -3.15
C THR A 873 -10.09 53.43 -2.05
N GLU A 874 -9.36 53.66 -0.93
CA GLU A 874 -9.45 54.80 0.01
C GLU A 874 -10.76 54.94 0.83
N SER A 875 -10.76 55.48 2.06
CA SER A 875 -9.72 55.69 3.09
C SER A 875 -10.43 56.00 4.41
N GLU A 876 -9.73 55.93 5.56
CA GLU A 876 -10.27 56.21 6.91
C GLU A 876 -11.33 55.17 7.38
N GLY A 877 -11.54 54.90 8.67
CA GLY A 877 -10.83 55.37 9.84
C GLY A 877 -11.74 55.77 11.00
N LEU A 878 -12.29 54.81 11.76
CA LEU A 878 -12.83 55.08 13.11
C LEU A 878 -12.84 53.82 14.00
N LEU A 879 -12.86 54.05 15.31
CA LEU A 879 -12.93 53.04 16.36
C LEU A 879 -14.36 52.47 16.51
N VAL A 880 -14.46 51.22 16.94
CA VAL A 880 -14.91 50.79 18.29
C VAL A 880 -14.39 49.38 18.55
#